data_AF-A0A559MH15-F1
#
_entry.id   AF-A0A559MH15-F1
#
_cell.length_a   1.000
_cell.length_b   1.000
_cell.length_c   1.000
_cell.angle_alpha   90.00
_cell.angle_beta   90.00
_cell.angle_gamma   90.00
#
_symmetry.space_group_name_H-M   'P 1'
#
loop_
_entity.id
_entity.type
_entity.pdbx_description
1 polymer ?
#
loop_
_entity_poly.entity_id
_entity_poly.type
_entity_poly.pdbx_seq_one_letter_code
_entity_poly.pdbx_strand_id
1 'polypeptide(L)'
;MFGLLYCVAVIIYRLFLSPLSKFPGPKLAAATLWYEFYYEVVKEGQFMFKIQELHKQYGPIVRINPFELHVDDPDGDFYHVVFSGTAVRNKNPYEIAQFGTNDTGFGTVDHYLHRKRRHALNPFFSTASIDRLEPIMQTMIEKLSYVLSIITFHLLHNPDKLEKLRAELRSAAALLPTGQSWNLATTRQLPYLTNVVLEGLRLSYGTSSRLTRIAPNEDLRFQDWVIPAGTPVSMTASIMHHNERIFPDSRKFVPERWAELGLERYMVSFSKGSRQCVEDIAPEQRYFGANCHSYGDVVASERDVNGNGNGSASKGDDRDEERGEVEESEEGGDGNDKVAQNMYLLFPAVSIGILLSAADQTLIVSSYARMGRIGGGGMTTVVSILLSDIVPLRQRGSWSGYTNIVSAVGASSGAPLGGFLADSIGWRWAFVGQFPMCVLASIAVYLVLDLPHTDHSHWHSKLKRVDFLGAFSLVLAVFCLLIGLDRGSNVSWRDTIAIVCSSVSIPLFAIFLFVETKVASHPFAPGHIIFKRSLLPSYLCNFFGLCTNMSLVFYMPLYFQAVEGASATAAGLRLVPAMICSVSGSLFAGHYIQKTGRYYRLTVCSYALSITGCMAVFLCSGTLCTSGWAMVAGMGMSSFGGGSAIVATLINVLAHADPKDQATANACSYLFRSLGSVTGVSLAATVVQQSLRTRLRAGLESGRQADEIVDRVRQSLDYIKELEPRIRGLVRRCYQMSTNSAFGMSIAFITCALVCSLYMREKKLSR
;
A
#
# COMPACT_ATOMS: atom_id res chain seq x y z
N MET A 1 25.85 -7.03 -11.03
CA MET A 1 27.13 -6.29 -10.92
C MET A 1 26.95 -4.77 -11.01
N PHE A 2 26.26 -4.24 -12.03
CA PHE A 2 26.02 -2.79 -12.19
C PHE A 2 25.31 -2.11 -11.01
N GLY A 3 24.31 -2.75 -10.39
CA GLY A 3 23.63 -2.17 -9.22
C GLY A 3 24.55 -2.01 -8.00
N LEU A 4 25.48 -2.94 -7.79
CA LEU A 4 26.41 -2.90 -6.68
C LEU A 4 27.49 -1.84 -6.90
N LEU A 5 28.01 -1.72 -8.13
CA LEU A 5 28.89 -0.63 -8.54
C LEU A 5 28.23 0.75 -8.40
N TYR A 6 26.95 0.88 -8.79
CA TYR A 6 26.19 2.11 -8.61
C TYR A 6 26.03 2.47 -7.13
N CYS A 7 25.65 1.52 -6.27
CA CYS A 7 25.54 1.75 -4.83
C CYS A 7 26.88 2.20 -4.21
N VAL A 8 27.99 1.55 -4.59
CA VAL A 8 29.33 1.92 -4.11
C VAL A 8 29.72 3.32 -4.60
N ALA A 9 29.50 3.63 -5.87
CA ALA A 9 29.77 4.95 -6.44
C ALA A 9 28.95 6.06 -5.74
N VAL A 10 27.67 5.80 -5.45
CA VAL A 10 26.80 6.74 -4.73
C VAL A 10 27.28 6.97 -3.28
N ILE A 11 27.71 5.92 -2.59
CA ILE A 11 28.27 6.04 -1.23
C ILE A 11 29.55 6.87 -1.23
N ILE A 12 30.46 6.60 -2.17
CA ILE A 12 31.71 7.36 -2.32
C ILE A 12 31.40 8.83 -2.60
N TYR A 13 30.48 9.11 -3.54
CA TYR A 13 30.06 10.47 -3.84
C TYR A 13 29.49 11.18 -2.60
N ARG A 14 28.59 10.54 -1.86
CA ARG A 14 27.94 11.15 -0.68
C ARG A 14 28.89 11.45 0.47
N LEU A 15 29.91 10.60 0.66
CA LEU A 15 30.87 10.74 1.75
C LEU A 15 31.98 11.73 1.43
N PHE A 16 32.49 11.75 0.19
CA PHE A 16 33.72 12.49 -0.13
C PHE A 16 33.54 13.63 -1.14
N LEU A 17 32.62 13.50 -2.10
CA LEU A 17 32.49 14.45 -3.22
C LEU A 17 31.28 15.38 -3.09
N SER A 18 30.32 15.02 -2.24
CA SER A 18 29.13 15.83 -1.97
C SER A 18 29.54 17.18 -1.37
N PRO A 19 28.84 18.28 -1.71
CA PRO A 19 29.05 19.56 -1.03
C PRO A 19 28.82 19.49 0.48
N LEU A 20 28.06 18.47 0.93
CA LEU A 20 27.77 18.22 2.35
C LEU A 20 28.83 17.34 3.06
N SER A 21 29.89 16.91 2.37
CA SER A 21 30.97 16.09 2.94
C SER A 21 31.76 16.80 4.04
N LYS A 22 31.77 18.14 4.02
CA LYS A 22 32.50 18.99 4.99
C LYS A 22 31.83 19.07 6.37
N PHE A 23 30.54 18.73 6.46
CA PHE A 23 29.79 18.83 7.71
C PHE A 23 29.95 17.56 8.55
N PRO A 24 30.08 17.70 9.88
CA PRO A 24 30.31 16.56 10.77
C PRO A 24 29.04 15.72 10.94
N GLY A 25 29.20 14.41 11.15
CA GLY A 25 28.10 13.50 11.42
C GLY A 25 28.47 12.02 11.23
N PRO A 26 27.60 11.07 11.62
CA PRO A 26 27.86 9.65 11.45
C PRO A 26 28.01 9.27 9.98
N LYS A 27 29.08 8.55 9.62
CA LYS A 27 29.33 8.13 8.22
C LYS A 27 28.18 7.30 7.64
N LEU A 28 27.52 6.47 8.45
CA LEU A 28 26.35 5.69 8.03
C LEU A 28 25.15 6.57 7.67
N ALA A 29 24.93 7.65 8.44
CA ALA A 29 23.90 8.64 8.19
C ALA A 29 24.20 9.46 6.92
N ALA A 30 25.46 9.85 6.72
CA ALA A 30 25.89 10.54 5.51
C ALA A 30 25.79 9.67 4.24
N ALA A 31 26.01 8.36 4.35
CA ALA A 31 25.97 7.43 3.22
C ALA A 31 24.54 7.01 2.84
N THR A 32 23.67 6.76 3.83
CA THR A 32 22.38 6.07 3.61
C THR A 32 21.25 6.62 4.47
N LEU A 33 20.02 6.54 3.95
CA LEU A 33 18.78 6.80 4.72
C LEU A 33 18.43 5.68 5.71
N TRP A 34 19.16 4.57 5.69
CA TRP A 34 18.93 3.44 6.61
C TRP A 34 19.16 3.80 8.07
N TYR A 35 20.05 4.78 8.33
CA TYR A 35 20.32 5.25 9.69
C TYR A 35 19.08 5.91 10.29
N GLU A 36 18.45 6.82 9.55
CA GLU A 36 17.18 7.46 9.93
C GLU A 36 16.05 6.43 10.04
N PHE A 37 15.91 5.55 9.03
CA PHE A 37 14.90 4.48 9.03
C PHE A 37 15.00 3.57 10.25
N TYR A 38 16.21 3.23 10.70
CA TYR A 38 16.40 2.39 11.88
C TYR A 38 15.83 3.05 13.14
N TYR A 39 16.10 4.33 13.37
CA TYR A 39 15.63 5.01 14.58
C TYR A 39 14.15 5.39 14.53
N GLU A 40 13.62 5.69 13.34
CA GLU A 40 12.21 6.04 13.14
C GLU A 40 11.31 4.80 13.13
N VAL A 41 11.67 3.75 12.38
CA VAL A 41 10.80 2.58 12.16
C VAL A 41 11.12 1.41 13.08
N VAL A 42 12.41 1.08 13.26
CA VAL A 42 12.81 -0.09 14.06
C VAL A 42 12.83 0.22 15.56
N LYS A 43 13.16 1.47 15.92
CA LYS A 43 13.18 1.96 17.31
C LYS A 43 11.99 2.86 17.66
N GLU A 44 10.91 2.80 16.87
CA GLU A 44 9.63 3.45 17.19
C GLU A 44 9.74 4.97 17.47
N GLY A 45 10.36 5.73 16.56
CA GLY A 45 10.37 7.20 16.61
C GLY A 45 11.41 7.83 17.56
N GLN A 46 12.48 7.11 17.93
CA GLN A 46 13.51 7.60 18.85
C GLN A 46 14.55 8.55 18.21
N PHE A 47 14.39 8.93 16.95
CA PHE A 47 15.41 9.68 16.21
C PHE A 47 15.65 11.09 16.77
N MET A 48 14.63 11.76 17.32
CA MET A 48 14.78 13.08 17.97
C MET A 48 15.80 13.06 19.11
N PHE A 49 15.70 12.06 20.00
CA PHE A 49 16.65 11.91 21.10
C PHE A 49 18.05 11.58 20.58
N LYS A 50 18.13 10.78 19.50
CA LYS A 50 19.41 10.48 18.88
C LYS A 50 20.07 11.72 18.29
N ILE A 51 19.32 12.63 17.68
CA ILE A 51 19.83 13.90 17.16
C ILE A 51 20.42 14.75 18.31
N GLN A 52 19.78 14.79 19.48
CA GLN A 52 20.34 15.49 20.66
C GLN A 52 21.69 14.89 21.09
N GLU A 53 21.84 13.57 21.08
CA GLU A 53 23.14 12.92 21.34
C GLU A 53 24.18 13.26 20.28
N LEU A 54 23.77 13.31 19.00
CA LEU A 54 24.67 13.66 17.91
C LEU A 54 25.19 15.09 18.04
N HIS A 55 24.36 16.05 18.47
CA HIS A 55 24.81 17.42 18.73
C HIS A 55 25.83 17.50 19.88
N LYS A 56 25.65 16.68 20.93
CA LYS A 56 26.65 16.57 22.00
C LYS A 56 28.00 16.01 21.50
N GLN A 57 27.97 15.15 20.49
CA GLN A 57 29.17 14.49 19.96
C GLN A 57 29.88 15.29 18.85
N TYR A 58 29.13 15.88 17.93
CA TYR A 58 29.65 16.46 16.69
C TYR A 58 29.58 17.99 16.64
N GLY A 59 28.87 18.62 17.60
CA GLY A 59 28.75 20.08 17.70
C GLY A 59 27.40 20.63 17.21
N PRO A 60 27.30 21.95 16.98
CA PRO A 60 26.02 22.64 16.76
C PRO A 60 25.40 22.38 15.38
N ILE A 61 26.17 21.91 14.41
CA ILE A 61 25.68 21.52 13.08
C ILE A 61 26.02 20.05 12.82
N VAL A 62 25.04 19.24 12.44
CA VAL A 62 25.24 17.81 12.21
C VAL A 62 24.54 17.34 10.94
N ARG A 63 25.23 16.55 10.13
CA ARG A 63 24.63 15.83 9.01
C ARG A 63 23.94 14.56 9.49
N ILE A 64 22.60 14.60 9.48
CA ILE A 64 21.75 13.53 10.02
C ILE A 64 21.26 12.55 8.96
N ASN A 65 21.30 12.93 7.68
CA ASN A 65 21.06 12.03 6.55
C ASN A 65 21.88 12.48 5.31
N PRO A 66 21.80 11.79 4.16
CA PRO A 66 22.64 12.14 3.01
C PRO A 66 22.40 13.54 2.42
N PHE A 67 21.27 14.16 2.72
CA PHE A 67 20.81 15.39 2.07
C PHE A 67 20.54 16.55 3.05
N GLU A 68 20.38 16.26 4.34
CA GLU A 68 19.85 17.17 5.36
C GLU A 68 20.88 17.43 6.46
N LEU A 69 20.94 18.69 6.88
CA LEU A 69 21.71 19.14 8.03
C LEU A 69 20.74 19.54 9.15
N HIS A 70 20.95 19.01 10.35
CA HIS A 70 20.26 19.49 11.54
C HIS A 70 21.16 20.50 12.27
N VAL A 71 20.55 21.62 12.68
CA VAL A 71 21.24 22.67 13.43
C VAL A 71 20.59 22.80 14.80
N ASP A 72 21.42 22.72 15.82
CA ASP A 72 21.10 23.12 17.19
C ASP A 72 21.71 24.51 17.43
N ASP A 73 20.83 25.49 17.63
CA ASP A 73 21.20 26.89 17.70
C ASP A 73 21.27 27.34 19.17
N PRO A 74 22.48 27.49 19.73
CA PRO A 74 22.63 27.84 21.14
C PRO A 74 22.16 29.27 21.46
N ASP A 75 22.17 30.19 20.49
CA ASP A 75 21.86 31.61 20.66
C ASP A 75 20.43 31.96 20.19
N GLY A 76 19.84 31.08 19.37
CA GLY A 76 18.45 31.14 18.89
C GLY A 76 18.19 32.12 17.74
N ASP A 77 19.21 32.85 17.27
CA ASP A 77 19.10 33.80 16.17
C ASP A 77 19.00 33.13 14.79
N PHE A 78 19.68 32.01 14.59
CA PHE A 78 19.68 31.28 13.33
C PHE A 78 18.32 30.65 13.02
N TYR A 79 17.52 30.31 14.04
CA TYR A 79 16.14 29.86 13.86
C TYR A 79 15.32 30.86 13.03
N HIS A 80 15.51 32.16 13.23
CA HIS A 80 14.80 33.20 12.48
C HIS A 80 15.27 33.34 11.03
N VAL A 81 16.52 32.94 10.75
CA VAL A 81 17.07 32.89 9.39
C VAL A 81 16.44 31.73 8.63
N VAL A 82 16.39 30.54 9.23
CA VAL A 82 15.80 29.33 8.61
C VAL A 82 14.28 29.47 8.47
N PHE A 83 13.60 29.95 9.51
CA PHE A 83 12.14 30.14 9.58
C PHE A 83 11.73 31.61 9.40
N SER A 84 12.18 32.21 8.30
CA SER A 84 11.92 33.62 8.00
C SER A 84 10.47 33.90 7.53
N GLY A 85 9.95 35.06 7.93
CA GLY A 85 8.69 35.61 7.42
C GLY A 85 8.79 36.24 6.04
N THR A 86 9.98 36.76 5.69
CA THR A 86 10.20 37.60 4.51
C THR A 86 10.98 36.87 3.41
N ALA A 87 11.94 36.03 3.79
CA ALA A 87 12.78 35.30 2.85
C ALA A 87 12.04 34.11 2.21
N VAL A 88 12.47 33.76 1.00
CA VAL A 88 11.91 32.62 0.27
C VAL A 88 12.39 31.31 0.90
N ARG A 89 11.45 30.55 1.46
CA ARG A 89 11.69 29.24 2.10
C ARG A 89 10.72 28.20 1.56
N ASN A 90 11.30 27.14 0.99
CA ASN A 90 10.57 25.96 0.52
C ASN A 90 10.55 24.87 1.59
N LYS A 91 9.53 24.01 1.58
CA LYS A 91 9.52 22.79 2.40
C LYS A 91 10.30 21.68 1.71
N ASN A 92 10.78 20.68 2.44
CA ASN A 92 11.41 19.51 1.84
C ASN A 92 10.35 18.61 1.16
N PRO A 93 10.44 18.34 -0.16
CA PRO A 93 9.49 17.46 -0.85
C PRO A 93 9.44 16.05 -0.25
N TYR A 94 10.58 15.55 0.24
CA TYR A 94 10.67 14.20 0.81
C TYR A 94 9.83 14.05 2.08
N GLU A 95 9.88 15.02 2.98
CA GLU A 95 9.11 15.00 4.23
C GLU A 95 7.62 15.23 3.98
N ILE A 96 7.29 16.16 3.08
CA ILE A 96 5.90 16.49 2.80
C ILE A 96 5.16 15.37 2.07
N ALA A 97 5.87 14.61 1.23
CA ALA A 97 5.32 13.42 0.59
C ALA A 97 4.85 12.36 1.60
N GLN A 98 5.41 12.33 2.82
CA GLN A 98 5.02 11.38 3.88
C GLN A 98 3.60 11.66 4.41
N PHE A 99 3.16 12.93 4.39
CA PHE A 99 1.83 13.32 4.85
C PHE A 99 0.73 13.12 3.80
N GLY A 100 1.09 12.89 2.53
CA GLY A 100 0.12 12.68 1.44
C GLY A 100 -0.80 13.88 1.14
N THR A 101 -0.45 15.09 1.61
CA THR A 101 -1.30 16.29 1.57
C THR A 101 -0.73 17.42 0.71
N ASN A 102 -0.02 17.07 -0.36
CA ASN A 102 0.72 18.02 -1.22
C ASN A 102 -0.15 19.16 -1.80
N ASP A 103 -1.45 18.92 -1.97
CA ASP A 103 -2.40 19.89 -2.52
C ASP A 103 -3.00 20.84 -1.48
N THR A 104 -2.77 20.61 -0.19
CA THR A 104 -3.25 21.46 0.90
C THR A 104 -2.33 22.65 1.14
N GLY A 105 -2.82 23.67 1.86
CA GLY A 105 -1.96 24.75 2.37
C GLY A 105 -0.77 24.21 3.17
N PHE A 106 -0.98 23.19 4.02
CA PHE A 106 0.09 22.58 4.81
C PHE A 106 1.14 21.87 3.94
N GLY A 107 0.74 21.05 2.97
CA GLY A 107 1.66 20.28 2.12
C GLY A 107 2.22 21.02 0.92
N THR A 108 2.01 22.34 0.79
CA THR A 108 2.53 23.09 -0.35
C THR A 108 4.05 23.29 -0.24
N VAL A 109 4.84 22.67 -1.12
CA VAL A 109 6.31 22.80 -1.14
C VAL A 109 6.75 24.21 -1.50
N ASP A 110 6.25 24.75 -2.61
CA ASP A 110 6.65 26.06 -3.16
C ASP A 110 6.19 27.25 -2.29
N HIS A 111 7.09 28.21 -2.08
CA HIS A 111 6.85 29.40 -1.26
C HIS A 111 5.73 30.30 -1.78
N TYR A 112 5.74 30.61 -3.08
CA TYR A 112 4.78 31.55 -3.66
C TYR A 112 3.38 30.92 -3.74
N LEU A 113 3.30 29.66 -4.11
CA LEU A 113 2.04 28.92 -4.14
C LEU A 113 1.42 28.83 -2.74
N HIS A 114 2.23 28.56 -1.72
CA HIS A 114 1.77 28.57 -0.34
C HIS A 114 1.27 29.94 0.08
N ARG A 115 2.02 31.00 -0.22
CA ARG A 115 1.62 32.38 0.10
C ARG A 115 0.27 32.71 -0.50
N LYS A 116 0.01 32.32 -1.75
CA LYS A 116 -1.29 32.50 -2.41
C LYS A 116 -2.42 31.74 -1.70
N ARG A 117 -2.20 30.46 -1.37
CA ARG A 117 -3.18 29.62 -0.63
C ARG A 117 -3.46 30.17 0.77
N ARG A 118 -2.42 30.62 1.47
CA ARG A 118 -2.49 31.22 2.81
C ARG A 118 -3.25 32.54 2.81
N HIS A 119 -2.98 33.40 1.83
CA HIS A 119 -3.65 34.70 1.69
C HIS A 119 -5.17 34.56 1.55
N ALA A 120 -5.65 33.51 0.89
CA ALA A 120 -7.09 33.24 0.78
C ALA A 120 -7.74 32.86 2.12
N LEU A 121 -6.97 32.32 3.08
CA LEU A 121 -7.46 31.91 4.39
C LEU A 121 -7.38 33.02 5.45
N ASN A 122 -6.46 33.97 5.30
CA ASN A 122 -6.22 35.03 6.28
C ASN A 122 -7.49 35.82 6.72
N PRO A 123 -8.50 36.10 5.87
CA PRO A 123 -9.70 36.82 6.30
C PRO A 123 -10.54 36.09 7.35
N PHE A 124 -10.64 34.76 7.26
CA PHE A 124 -11.40 33.89 8.19
C PHE A 124 -10.82 33.84 9.61
N PHE A 125 -9.67 34.45 9.75
CA PHE A 125 -8.71 34.32 10.82
C PHE A 125 -8.35 35.69 11.41
N SER A 126 -9.13 36.72 11.04
CA SER A 126 -9.10 38.05 11.62
C SER A 126 -9.78 38.08 12.99
N THR A 127 -9.38 39.00 13.87
CA THR A 127 -10.00 39.25 15.19
C THR A 127 -11.53 39.28 15.11
N ALA A 128 -12.08 40.06 14.18
CA ALA A 128 -13.53 40.16 13.97
C ALA A 128 -14.20 38.84 13.56
N SER A 129 -13.48 37.96 12.84
CA SER A 129 -14.00 36.64 12.47
C SER A 129 -13.92 35.64 13.63
N ILE A 130 -12.91 35.74 14.49
CA ILE A 130 -12.77 34.91 15.69
C ILE A 130 -13.84 35.28 16.71
N ASP A 131 -14.03 36.57 17.00
CA ASP A 131 -15.09 37.06 17.88
C ASP A 131 -16.47 36.58 17.42
N ARG A 132 -16.70 36.55 16.10
CA ARG A 132 -17.94 36.03 15.51
C ARG A 132 -18.10 34.51 15.67
N LEU A 133 -17.00 33.76 15.68
CA LEU A 133 -16.99 32.29 15.76
C LEU A 133 -16.81 31.76 17.19
N GLU A 134 -16.56 32.63 18.17
CA GLU A 134 -16.36 32.31 19.58
C GLU A 134 -17.39 31.30 20.14
N PRO A 135 -18.72 31.44 19.91
CA PRO A 135 -19.71 30.53 20.50
C PRO A 135 -19.58 29.09 19.97
N ILE A 136 -19.14 28.94 18.71
CA ILE A 136 -18.93 27.65 18.05
C ILE A 136 -17.60 27.02 18.49
N MET A 137 -16.58 27.85 18.70
CA MET A 137 -15.30 27.40 19.23
C MET A 137 -15.43 26.87 20.65
N GLN A 138 -16.24 27.53 21.50
CA GLN A 138 -16.53 27.06 22.86
C GLN A 138 -17.09 25.64 22.90
N THR A 139 -17.92 25.24 21.93
CA THR A 139 -18.43 23.86 21.81
C THR A 139 -17.38 22.86 21.30
N MET A 140 -16.35 23.34 20.60
CA MET A 140 -15.25 22.51 20.10
C MET A 140 -14.10 22.37 21.11
N ILE A 141 -14.01 23.26 22.09
CA ILE A 141 -12.97 23.28 23.13
C ILE A 141 -13.06 22.08 24.08
N GLU A 142 -14.23 21.46 24.27
CA GLU A 142 -14.36 20.18 24.97
C GLU A 142 -13.51 19.06 24.33
N LYS A 143 -13.10 19.22 23.05
CA LYS A 143 -12.23 18.29 22.33
C LYS A 143 -10.75 18.70 22.31
N LEU A 144 -10.39 19.87 22.85
CA LEU A 144 -9.04 20.46 22.87
C LEU A 144 -8.38 20.29 24.26
N SER A 145 -8.43 19.06 24.79
CA SER A 145 -8.09 18.74 26.19
C SER A 145 -6.60 18.73 26.53
N TYR A 146 -5.71 18.54 25.55
CA TYR A 146 -4.32 18.16 25.83
C TYR A 146 -3.48 19.25 26.53
N VAL A 147 -3.47 20.49 26.01
CA VAL A 147 -2.68 21.60 26.59
C VAL A 147 -3.21 21.99 27.97
N LEU A 148 -4.53 22.03 28.12
CA LEU A 148 -5.19 22.32 29.40
C LEU A 148 -4.90 21.24 30.44
N SER A 149 -4.85 19.96 30.05
CA SER A 149 -4.44 18.87 30.95
C SER A 149 -2.99 19.03 31.43
N ILE A 150 -2.05 19.45 30.57
CA ILE A 150 -0.65 19.69 30.94
C ILE A 150 -0.53 20.87 31.91
N ILE A 151 -1.20 21.99 31.60
CA ILE A 151 -1.23 23.16 32.49
C ILE A 151 -1.82 22.79 33.85
N THR A 152 -2.94 22.07 33.86
CA THR A 152 -3.61 21.63 35.10
C THR A 152 -2.72 20.70 35.91
N PHE A 153 -2.06 19.74 35.27
CA PHE A 153 -1.09 18.85 35.92
C PHE A 153 0.03 19.63 36.61
N HIS A 154 0.67 20.57 35.89
CA HIS A 154 1.77 21.35 36.45
C HIS A 154 1.31 22.31 37.56
N LEU A 155 0.13 22.90 37.45
CA LEU A 155 -0.44 23.77 38.50
C LEU A 155 -0.81 22.98 39.75
N LEU A 156 -1.43 21.80 39.62
CA LEU A 156 -1.76 20.94 40.77
C LEU A 156 -0.50 20.42 41.48
N HIS A 157 0.57 20.17 40.74
CA HIS A 157 1.86 19.75 41.30
C HIS A 157 2.64 20.91 41.94
N ASN A 158 2.25 22.18 41.70
CA ASN A 158 2.89 23.37 42.25
C ASN A 158 1.85 24.26 42.96
N PRO A 159 1.47 23.95 44.22
CA PRO A 159 0.38 24.62 44.92
C PRO A 159 0.59 26.15 45.03
N ASP A 160 1.82 26.60 45.25
CA ASP A 160 2.16 28.03 45.35
C ASP A 160 1.83 28.80 44.06
N LYS A 161 2.06 28.18 42.90
CA LYS A 161 1.80 28.78 41.58
C LYS A 161 0.30 28.81 41.28
N LEU A 162 -0.43 27.79 41.72
CA LEU A 162 -1.88 27.71 41.63
C LEU A 162 -2.55 28.75 42.55
N GLU A 163 -2.04 28.97 43.76
CA GLU A 163 -2.50 30.00 44.69
C GLU A 163 -2.37 31.40 44.06
N LYS A 164 -1.21 31.72 43.47
CA LYS A 164 -0.99 32.97 42.73
C LYS A 164 -1.96 33.15 41.56
N LEU A 165 -2.18 32.10 40.77
CA LEU A 165 -3.12 32.16 39.64
C LEU A 165 -4.56 32.39 40.13
N ARG A 166 -4.96 31.69 41.19
CA ARG A 166 -6.28 31.87 41.82
C ARG A 166 -6.46 33.27 42.39
N ALA A 167 -5.42 33.85 42.99
CA ALA A 167 -5.47 35.22 43.51
C ALA A 167 -5.71 36.24 42.39
N GLU A 168 -4.98 36.13 41.26
CA GLU A 168 -5.17 36.99 40.09
C GLU A 168 -6.60 36.82 39.51
N LEU A 169 -7.05 35.58 39.31
CA LEU A 169 -8.40 35.30 38.81
C LEU A 169 -9.51 35.80 39.74
N ARG A 170 -9.36 35.67 41.07
CA ARG A 170 -10.33 36.19 42.04
C ARG A 170 -10.41 37.72 41.99
N SER A 171 -9.26 38.39 41.86
CA SER A 171 -9.21 39.85 41.74
C SER A 171 -9.90 40.34 40.46
N ALA A 172 -9.72 39.62 39.35
CA ALA A 172 -10.40 39.89 38.08
C ALA A 172 -11.91 39.58 38.15
N ALA A 173 -12.30 38.49 38.81
CA ALA A 173 -13.68 38.10 39.01
C ALA A 173 -14.48 39.12 39.84
N ALA A 174 -13.83 39.75 40.83
CA ALA A 174 -14.46 40.80 41.63
C ALA A 174 -14.79 42.08 40.85
N LEU A 175 -14.15 42.30 39.69
CA LEU A 175 -14.37 43.45 38.81
C LEU A 175 -15.44 43.19 37.73
N LEU A 176 -15.93 41.96 37.60
CA LEU A 176 -16.95 41.58 36.62
C LEU A 176 -18.38 41.90 37.14
N PRO A 177 -19.25 42.54 36.34
CA PRO A 177 -20.65 42.76 36.70
C PRO A 177 -21.40 41.44 36.92
N THR A 178 -22.29 41.41 37.93
CA THR A 178 -23.05 40.22 38.31
C THR A 178 -23.87 39.68 37.13
N GLY A 179 -23.58 38.46 36.67
CA GLY A 179 -24.29 37.79 35.58
C GLY A 179 -23.61 37.84 34.20
N GLN A 180 -22.44 38.47 34.08
CA GLN A 180 -21.66 38.47 32.84
C GLN A 180 -20.62 37.35 32.83
N SER A 181 -20.55 36.57 31.73
CA SER A 181 -19.52 35.55 31.53
C SER A 181 -18.16 36.19 31.22
N TRP A 182 -17.08 35.43 31.44
CA TRP A 182 -15.72 35.84 31.08
C TRP A 182 -15.66 36.27 29.61
N ASN A 183 -15.14 37.47 29.36
CA ASN A 183 -14.87 37.99 28.03
C ASN A 183 -13.37 37.90 27.74
N LEU A 184 -13.03 37.45 26.54
CA LEU A 184 -11.70 37.36 25.97
C LEU A 184 -10.85 38.63 26.12
N ALA A 185 -11.47 39.81 26.00
CA ALA A 185 -10.80 41.10 26.16
C ALA A 185 -10.29 41.32 27.60
N THR A 186 -11.02 40.84 28.60
CA THR A 186 -10.68 40.96 30.02
C THR A 186 -9.63 39.94 30.41
N THR A 187 -9.78 38.70 29.95
CA THR A 187 -8.85 37.61 30.28
C THR A 187 -7.45 37.84 29.68
N ARG A 188 -7.37 38.54 28.54
CA ARG A 188 -6.12 38.99 27.90
C ARG A 188 -5.24 39.90 28.73
N GLN A 189 -5.83 40.63 29.68
CA GLN A 189 -5.13 41.64 30.46
C GLN A 189 -4.49 41.05 31.73
N LEU A 190 -4.64 39.74 31.97
CA LEU A 190 -4.13 39.05 33.14
C LEU A 190 -2.68 38.56 32.90
N PRO A 191 -1.67 39.26 33.44
CA PRO A 191 -0.27 38.97 33.12
C PRO A 191 0.18 37.59 33.59
N TYR A 192 -0.24 37.13 34.78
CA TYR A 192 0.22 35.86 35.30
C TYR A 192 -0.48 34.67 34.63
N LEU A 193 -1.77 34.78 34.32
CA LEU A 193 -2.47 33.81 33.45
C LEU A 193 -1.80 33.69 32.08
N THR A 194 -1.39 34.81 31.47
CA THR A 194 -0.65 34.82 30.20
C THR A 194 0.63 33.98 30.32
N ASN A 195 1.40 34.21 31.39
CA ASN A 195 2.65 33.53 31.65
C ASN A 195 2.48 32.02 31.90
N VAL A 196 1.43 31.64 32.62
CA VAL A 196 1.06 30.23 32.86
C VAL A 196 0.75 29.52 31.55
N VAL A 197 0.02 30.18 30.65
CA VAL A 197 -0.34 29.62 29.34
C VAL A 197 0.87 29.52 28.43
N LEU A 198 1.71 30.55 28.38
CA LEU A 198 2.96 30.52 27.60
C LEU A 198 3.89 29.40 28.07
N GLU A 199 4.08 29.24 29.38
CA GLU A 199 4.89 28.16 29.93
C GLU A 199 4.27 26.78 29.68
N GLY A 200 2.94 26.68 29.72
CA GLY A 200 2.21 25.46 29.36
C GLY A 200 2.40 25.06 27.89
N LEU A 201 2.30 26.04 26.97
CA LEU A 201 2.51 25.84 25.53
C LEU A 201 3.95 25.47 25.19
N ARG A 202 4.92 25.92 25.98
CA ARG A 202 6.34 25.53 25.84
C ARG A 202 6.53 24.05 26.19
N LEU A 203 5.91 23.59 27.28
CA LEU A 203 6.04 22.21 27.77
C LEU A 203 5.08 21.21 27.09
N SER A 204 4.13 21.68 26.28
CA SER A 204 3.18 20.81 25.58
C SER A 204 3.72 20.21 24.27
N TYR A 205 4.93 20.57 23.85
CA TYR A 205 5.64 20.06 22.66
C TYR A 205 4.75 19.87 21.41
N GLY A 206 4.03 20.91 21.01
CA GLY A 206 3.01 20.83 19.95
C GLY A 206 3.49 20.20 18.63
N THR A 207 4.75 20.45 18.24
CA THR A 207 5.44 19.70 17.18
C THR A 207 6.73 19.11 17.75
N SER A 208 6.72 17.80 18.03
CA SER A 208 7.88 17.07 18.57
C SER A 208 8.89 16.67 17.50
N SER A 209 8.52 16.69 16.22
CA SER A 209 9.40 16.37 15.10
C SER A 209 10.20 17.58 14.60
N ARG A 210 11.32 17.29 13.95
CA ARG A 210 12.14 18.31 13.28
C ARG A 210 11.41 18.90 12.08
N LEU A 211 11.59 20.19 11.85
CA LEU A 211 11.02 20.89 10.71
C LEU A 211 12.13 21.32 9.75
N THR A 212 12.01 20.97 8.47
CA THR A 212 12.98 21.43 7.46
C THR A 212 12.53 22.68 6.71
N ARG A 213 13.51 23.49 6.31
CA ARG A 213 13.36 24.52 5.28
C ARG A 213 14.53 24.46 4.30
N ILE A 214 14.23 24.77 3.04
CA ILE A 214 15.20 24.88 1.96
C ILE A 214 15.25 26.35 1.53
N ALA A 215 16.46 26.90 1.49
CA ALA A 215 16.77 28.19 0.89
C ALA A 215 17.17 27.97 -0.58
N PRO A 216 16.31 28.26 -1.58
CA PRO A 216 16.62 27.90 -2.97
C PRO A 216 17.64 28.85 -3.63
N ASN A 217 17.71 30.10 -3.18
CA ASN A 217 18.40 31.18 -3.92
C ASN A 217 19.58 31.80 -3.16
N GLU A 218 19.85 31.35 -1.93
CA GLU A 218 20.88 31.93 -1.07
C GLU A 218 21.58 30.86 -0.24
N ASP A 219 22.87 31.07 0.01
CA ASP A 219 23.64 30.28 0.95
C ASP A 219 23.34 30.76 2.38
N LEU A 220 23.08 29.83 3.31
CA LEU A 220 22.84 30.17 4.70
C LEU A 220 24.15 30.19 5.48
N ARG A 221 24.37 31.24 6.28
CA ARG A 221 25.53 31.35 7.15
C ARG A 221 25.14 31.04 8.59
N PHE A 222 25.80 30.05 9.18
CA PHE A 222 25.65 29.70 10.58
C PHE A 222 27.03 29.65 11.22
N GLN A 223 27.34 30.64 12.08
CA GLN A 223 28.69 30.81 12.64
C GLN A 223 29.73 30.84 11.50
N ASP A 224 30.77 30.00 11.57
CA ASP A 224 31.80 29.88 10.53
C ASP A 224 31.39 28.99 9.34
N TRP A 225 30.20 28.38 9.39
CA TRP A 225 29.72 27.45 8.37
C TRP A 225 28.90 28.16 7.29
N VAL A 226 29.19 27.82 6.04
CA VAL A 226 28.41 28.23 4.87
C VAL A 226 27.66 27.01 4.34
N ILE A 227 26.34 27.02 4.49
CA ILE A 227 25.44 25.98 4.01
C ILE A 227 25.00 26.34 2.57
N PRO A 228 25.30 25.50 1.57
CA PRO A 228 24.97 25.80 0.18
C PRO A 228 23.46 25.92 -0.08
N ALA A 229 23.09 26.81 -1.00
CA ALA A 229 21.72 26.95 -1.50
C ALA A 229 21.16 25.60 -1.98
N GLY A 230 19.87 25.39 -1.73
CA GLY A 230 19.17 24.15 -2.06
C GLY A 230 19.33 23.02 -1.03
N THR A 231 20.13 23.21 0.02
CA THR A 231 20.28 22.23 1.10
C THR A 231 19.10 22.29 2.09
N PRO A 232 18.42 21.17 2.38
CA PRO A 232 17.50 21.05 3.51
C PRO A 232 18.21 21.26 4.86
N VAL A 233 17.76 22.27 5.60
CA VAL A 233 18.20 22.51 6.98
C VAL A 233 17.03 22.26 7.92
N SER A 234 17.21 21.43 8.93
CA SER A 234 16.23 21.17 9.97
C SER A 234 16.64 21.72 11.33
N MET A 235 15.62 22.09 12.10
CA MET A 235 15.74 22.40 13.52
C MET A 235 14.52 21.84 14.25
N THR A 236 14.69 21.51 15.52
CA THR A 236 13.64 20.89 16.35
C THR A 236 13.18 21.85 17.44
N ALA A 237 11.87 22.12 17.49
CA ALA A 237 11.27 23.08 18.44
C ALA A 237 11.48 22.65 19.91
N SER A 238 11.34 21.35 20.20
CA SER A 238 11.56 20.82 21.56
C SER A 238 13.00 20.99 22.04
N ILE A 239 14.00 20.86 21.16
CA ILE A 239 15.41 21.10 21.51
C ILE A 239 15.62 22.57 21.87
N MET A 240 15.03 23.49 21.09
CA MET A 240 15.13 24.94 21.34
C MET A 240 14.44 25.35 22.67
N HIS A 241 13.27 24.79 22.97
CA HIS A 241 12.57 25.04 24.24
C HIS A 241 13.27 24.45 25.47
N HIS A 242 14.19 23.51 25.26
CA HIS A 242 15.06 22.93 26.28
C HIS A 242 16.50 23.44 26.23
N ASN A 243 16.76 24.50 25.48
CA ASN A 243 18.06 25.15 25.50
C ASN A 243 18.25 25.85 26.86
N GLU A 244 19.07 25.25 27.73
CA GLU A 244 19.35 25.75 29.09
C GLU A 244 19.99 27.15 29.12
N ARG A 245 20.58 27.63 28.01
CA ARG A 245 21.08 29.00 27.91
C ARG A 245 19.96 30.03 27.79
N ILE A 246 18.87 29.66 27.11
CA ILE A 246 17.71 30.53 26.87
C ILE A 246 16.65 30.33 27.97
N PHE A 247 16.42 29.07 28.36
CA PHE A 247 15.47 28.67 29.38
C PHE A 247 16.19 27.94 30.53
N PRO A 248 16.70 28.66 31.54
CA PRO A 248 17.30 28.03 32.72
C PRO A 248 16.31 27.11 33.41
N ASP A 249 16.75 25.91 33.82
CA ASP A 249 15.89 24.86 34.38
C ASP A 249 14.71 24.53 33.43
N SER A 250 15.03 24.26 32.17
CA SER A 250 14.04 24.21 31.08
C SER A 250 12.91 23.19 31.29
N ARG A 251 13.11 22.16 32.12
CA ARG A 251 12.08 21.14 32.40
C ARG A 251 11.15 21.51 33.54
N LYS A 252 11.47 22.52 34.35
CA LYS A 252 10.60 22.98 35.44
C LYS A 252 9.55 23.95 34.89
N PHE A 253 8.32 23.81 35.36
CA PHE A 253 7.24 24.74 35.08
C PHE A 253 7.43 26.03 35.89
N VAL A 254 7.91 27.09 35.25
CA VAL A 254 8.17 28.40 35.88
C VAL A 254 7.53 29.51 35.04
N PRO A 255 6.27 29.88 35.30
CA PRO A 255 5.59 30.98 34.62
C PRO A 255 6.31 32.32 34.74
N GLU A 256 6.93 32.60 35.89
CA GLU A 256 7.55 33.90 36.19
C GLU A 256 8.64 34.31 35.19
N ARG A 257 9.30 33.35 34.52
CA ARG A 257 10.36 33.62 33.54
C ARG A 257 9.92 34.50 32.37
N TRP A 258 8.63 34.49 32.03
CA TRP A 258 8.07 35.24 30.91
C TRP A 258 7.94 36.74 31.21
N ALA A 259 7.86 37.12 32.50
CA ALA A 259 7.78 38.52 32.91
C ALA A 259 9.14 39.24 32.89
N GLU A 260 10.24 38.53 33.13
CA GLU A 260 11.55 39.14 33.42
C GLU A 260 12.51 39.15 32.22
N LEU A 261 12.37 38.19 31.29
CA LEU A 261 13.43 37.85 30.33
C LEU A 261 13.09 38.12 28.85
N GLY A 262 11.91 38.65 28.52
CA GLY A 262 11.55 39.00 27.13
C GLY A 262 11.60 37.82 26.15
N LEU A 263 11.24 36.61 26.62
CA LEU A 263 11.48 35.33 25.93
C LEU A 263 10.50 35.02 24.78
N GLU A 264 9.54 35.89 24.50
CA GLU A 264 8.50 35.67 23.47
C GLU A 264 9.11 35.39 22.07
N ARG A 265 10.28 35.98 21.79
CA ARG A 265 11.01 35.74 20.54
C ARG A 265 11.46 34.28 20.39
N TYR A 266 11.64 33.54 21.47
CA TYR A 266 12.07 32.13 21.45
C TYR A 266 10.89 31.14 21.55
N MET A 267 9.64 31.63 21.60
CA MET A 267 8.46 30.77 21.55
C MET A 267 8.24 30.24 20.13
N VAL A 268 8.41 28.92 19.93
CA VAL A 268 8.35 28.26 18.62
C VAL A 268 7.47 26.99 18.61
N SER A 269 6.52 26.84 19.55
CA SER A 269 5.64 25.66 19.67
C SER A 269 4.86 25.34 18.39
N PHE A 270 4.61 26.36 17.57
CA PHE A 270 3.88 26.29 16.30
C PHE A 270 4.75 26.68 15.09
N SER A 271 6.07 26.63 15.23
CA SER A 271 7.06 27.13 14.26
C SER A 271 7.01 28.66 14.09
N LYS A 272 7.85 29.22 13.20
CA LYS A 272 7.86 30.66 12.85
C LYS A 272 7.88 30.91 11.36
N GLY A 273 7.62 32.17 11.01
CA GLY A 273 7.79 32.72 9.67
C GLY A 273 6.58 32.50 8.77
N SER A 274 6.78 32.62 7.45
CA SER A 274 5.69 32.58 6.46
C SER A 274 4.94 31.23 6.39
N ARG A 275 5.49 30.21 7.06
CA ARG A 275 5.01 28.82 7.10
C ARG A 275 4.63 28.36 8.51
N GLN A 276 4.50 29.27 9.47
CA GLN A 276 4.06 28.94 10.82
C GLN A 276 2.67 28.32 10.80
N CYS A 277 2.42 27.40 11.73
CA CYS A 277 1.05 27.02 12.04
C CYS A 277 0.28 28.27 12.44
N VAL A 278 -1.03 28.20 12.29
CA VAL A 278 -1.89 29.38 12.22
C VAL A 278 -2.06 30.01 13.61
N GLU A 279 -1.01 30.69 14.07
CA GLU A 279 -0.91 31.26 15.42
C GLU A 279 -1.10 32.79 15.42
N ASP A 280 -0.90 33.47 14.29
CA ASP A 280 -1.25 34.91 14.14
C ASP A 280 -2.76 35.19 14.20
N ILE A 281 -3.54 34.14 14.44
CA ILE A 281 -4.94 34.21 14.87
C ILE A 281 -4.95 34.34 16.36
N ALA A 282 -4.53 35.54 16.73
CA ALA A 282 -4.82 36.19 17.97
C ALA A 282 -4.18 35.56 19.23
N PRO A 283 -3.80 36.42 20.18
CA PRO A 283 -3.65 36.05 21.60
C PRO A 283 -4.91 35.38 22.22
N GLU A 284 -5.93 35.01 21.44
CA GLU A 284 -7.29 34.67 21.87
C GLU A 284 -7.44 33.20 22.22
N GLN A 285 -6.76 32.29 21.53
CA GLN A 285 -6.76 30.87 21.95
C GLN A 285 -6.02 30.65 23.29
N ARG A 286 -5.33 31.66 23.83
CA ARG A 286 -4.61 31.58 25.12
C ARG A 286 -5.53 31.60 26.34
N TYR A 287 -6.79 32.02 26.23
CA TYR A 287 -7.59 32.41 27.39
C TYR A 287 -8.93 31.69 27.57
N PHE A 288 -9.28 30.74 26.69
CA PHE A 288 -10.55 30.04 26.78
C PHE A 288 -10.46 28.84 27.74
N GLY A 289 -10.79 29.07 29.00
CA GLY A 289 -10.82 28.04 30.03
C GLY A 289 -11.38 28.53 31.36
N ALA A 290 -12.65 28.96 31.38
CA ALA A 290 -13.37 29.21 32.62
C ALA A 290 -14.85 28.82 32.49
N ASN A 291 -15.12 27.51 32.53
CA ASN A 291 -16.40 26.97 33.00
C ASN A 291 -16.16 25.58 33.61
N CYS A 292 -15.81 25.56 34.90
CA CYS A 292 -15.87 24.36 35.72
C CYS A 292 -17.34 24.03 35.99
N HIS A 293 -17.94 23.13 35.23
CA HIS A 293 -19.20 22.52 35.66
C HIS A 293 -19.39 21.03 35.35
N SER A 294 -18.37 20.32 34.87
CA SER A 294 -18.50 18.89 34.58
C SER A 294 -17.18 18.15 34.83
N TYR A 295 -16.82 17.94 36.10
CA TYR A 295 -15.82 16.93 36.51
C TYR A 295 -16.00 16.66 38.02
N GLY A 296 -17.18 16.16 38.38
CA GLY A 296 -17.53 15.75 39.75
C GLY A 296 -17.36 14.26 40.05
N ASP A 297 -17.22 13.39 39.03
CA ASP A 297 -17.51 11.95 39.21
C ASP A 297 -16.33 10.99 38.94
N VAL A 298 -15.08 11.41 39.10
CA VAL A 298 -13.92 10.51 38.92
C VAL A 298 -13.05 10.37 40.18
N VAL A 299 -13.61 10.70 41.35
CA VAL A 299 -12.98 10.42 42.66
C VAL A 299 -13.89 9.51 43.49
N ALA A 300 -14.16 8.31 42.99
CA ALA A 300 -14.81 7.24 43.75
C ALA A 300 -14.61 5.86 43.08
N SER A 301 -13.38 5.42 42.88
CA SER A 301 -13.08 4.02 42.51
C SER A 301 -11.61 3.66 42.78
N GLU A 302 -11.12 3.94 43.98
CA GLU A 302 -9.88 3.35 44.51
C GLU A 302 -10.12 2.95 45.96
N ARG A 303 -10.83 1.84 46.15
CA ARG A 303 -10.76 0.98 47.34
C ARG A 303 -11.09 -0.43 46.86
N ASP A 304 -10.14 -1.33 47.09
CA ASP A 304 -10.28 -2.79 47.24
C ASP A 304 -9.22 -3.56 46.42
N VAL A 305 -7.96 -3.40 46.83
CA VAL A 305 -6.94 -4.44 46.62
C VAL A 305 -6.12 -4.57 47.90
N ASN A 306 -6.56 -5.46 48.80
CA ASN A 306 -5.70 -6.14 49.78
C ASN A 306 -6.45 -7.33 50.37
N GLY A 307 -5.94 -8.55 50.15
CA GLY A 307 -6.57 -9.77 50.69
C GLY A 307 -5.99 -11.10 50.21
N ASN A 308 -4.73 -11.35 50.52
CA ASN A 308 -4.05 -12.59 50.90
C ASN A 308 -4.71 -13.99 50.66
N GLY A 309 -3.95 -14.98 50.18
CA GLY A 309 -4.33 -16.41 50.24
C GLY A 309 -3.39 -17.42 49.55
N ASN A 310 -2.49 -18.01 50.34
CA ASN A 310 -1.48 -19.06 50.11
C ASN A 310 -1.84 -20.35 49.34
N GLY A 311 -0.77 -21.00 48.84
CA GLY A 311 -0.57 -22.47 48.79
C GLY A 311 -0.54 -23.05 47.37
N SER A 312 0.35 -23.94 46.94
CA SER A 312 1.45 -24.69 47.54
C SER A 312 2.22 -25.40 46.42
N ALA A 313 3.49 -25.71 46.69
CA ALA A 313 4.47 -26.33 45.80
C ALA A 313 4.19 -27.81 45.43
N SER A 314 4.77 -28.26 44.31
CA SER A 314 5.33 -29.61 44.16
C SER A 314 6.39 -29.64 43.06
N LYS A 315 7.56 -30.16 43.42
CA LYS A 315 8.77 -30.43 42.63
C LYS A 315 8.74 -31.90 42.21
N GLY A 316 9.31 -32.23 41.05
CA GLY A 316 9.68 -33.59 40.66
C GLY A 316 10.80 -33.53 39.63
N ASP A 317 11.96 -34.03 40.05
CA ASP A 317 13.23 -34.17 39.34
C ASP A 317 13.22 -35.42 38.44
N ASP A 318 14.12 -35.47 37.47
CA ASP A 318 15.01 -36.62 37.17
C ASP A 318 15.51 -36.62 35.71
N ARG A 319 16.83 -36.82 35.62
CA ARG A 319 17.63 -37.02 34.42
C ARG A 319 17.59 -38.51 34.02
N ASP A 320 17.92 -38.81 32.77
CA ASP A 320 19.06 -39.70 32.46
C ASP A 320 19.32 -39.78 30.94
N GLU A 321 20.62 -39.76 30.62
CA GLU A 321 21.21 -40.13 29.33
C GLU A 321 21.39 -41.65 29.27
N GLU A 322 21.17 -42.30 28.12
CA GLU A 322 22.05 -43.38 27.65
C GLU A 322 21.92 -43.69 26.15
N ARG A 323 23.03 -44.18 25.59
CA ARG A 323 23.37 -44.47 24.19
C ARG A 323 22.98 -45.88 23.73
N GLY A 324 22.99 -46.07 22.40
CA GLY A 324 23.08 -47.34 21.66
C GLY A 324 21.83 -47.57 20.82
N GLU A 325 21.82 -48.14 19.61
CA GLU A 325 22.81 -48.57 18.64
C GLU A 325 22.01 -48.82 17.32
N VAL A 326 22.71 -49.03 16.21
CA VAL A 326 22.13 -49.12 14.86
C VAL A 326 21.46 -50.48 14.61
N GLU A 327 20.21 -50.49 14.15
CA GLU A 327 19.67 -51.55 13.30
C GLU A 327 18.89 -50.94 12.11
N GLU A 328 19.51 -51.02 10.92
CA GLU A 328 18.83 -50.93 9.63
C GLU A 328 17.89 -52.14 9.49
N SER A 329 16.58 -51.92 9.46
CA SER A 329 15.64 -52.89 8.91
C SER A 329 14.56 -52.19 8.09
N GLU A 330 14.34 -52.75 6.91
CA GLU A 330 13.48 -52.30 5.82
C GLU A 330 12.01 -52.19 6.26
N GLU A 331 11.43 -50.99 6.29
CA GLU A 331 9.97 -50.82 6.29
C GLU A 331 9.53 -49.68 5.35
N GLY A 332 9.46 -50.00 4.06
CA GLY A 332 8.59 -49.29 3.14
C GLY A 332 7.13 -49.67 3.40
N GLY A 333 6.38 -48.85 4.12
CA GLY A 333 4.96 -49.11 4.34
C GLY A 333 4.17 -48.07 5.15
N ASP A 334 4.70 -47.53 6.24
CA ASP A 334 3.84 -46.89 7.26
C ASP A 334 3.65 -45.36 7.11
N GLY A 335 4.46 -44.68 6.29
CA GLY A 335 4.37 -43.22 6.11
C GLY A 335 3.14 -42.74 5.34
N ASN A 336 2.55 -43.60 4.50
CA ASN A 336 1.47 -43.23 3.59
C ASN A 336 0.09 -43.28 4.27
N ASP A 337 -0.06 -44.08 5.32
CA ASP A 337 -1.34 -44.30 6.02
C ASP A 337 -1.61 -43.23 7.09
N LYS A 338 -0.56 -42.71 7.76
CA LYS A 338 -0.68 -41.55 8.68
C LYS A 338 -1.00 -40.25 7.94
N VAL A 339 -0.44 -40.04 6.75
CA VAL A 339 -0.74 -38.88 5.89
C VAL A 339 -2.17 -38.97 5.35
N ALA A 340 -2.64 -40.18 4.98
CA ALA A 340 -4.03 -40.41 4.57
C ALA A 340 -5.03 -40.22 5.73
N GLN A 341 -4.67 -40.58 6.97
CA GLN A 341 -5.47 -40.31 8.17
C GLN A 341 -5.51 -38.83 8.52
N ASN A 342 -4.41 -38.08 8.42
CA ASN A 342 -4.42 -36.63 8.69
C ASN A 342 -5.03 -35.78 7.56
N MET A 343 -5.44 -36.41 6.46
CA MET A 343 -5.95 -35.74 5.26
C MET A 343 -7.28 -35.01 5.48
N TYR A 344 -8.11 -35.42 6.47
CA TYR A 344 -9.34 -34.70 6.84
C TYR A 344 -9.08 -33.40 7.62
N LEU A 345 -7.91 -33.26 8.27
CA LEU A 345 -7.47 -32.06 9.00
C LEU A 345 -6.62 -31.13 8.13
N LEU A 346 -5.80 -31.70 7.26
CA LEU A 346 -5.02 -30.97 6.24
C LEU A 346 -5.92 -30.26 5.23
N PHE A 347 -7.04 -30.87 4.86
CA PHE A 347 -7.97 -30.33 3.88
C PHE A 347 -8.57 -28.97 4.28
N PRO A 348 -9.14 -28.76 5.49
CA PRO A 348 -9.56 -27.44 5.96
C PRO A 348 -8.43 -26.41 5.97
N ALA A 349 -7.23 -26.76 6.45
CA ALA A 349 -6.10 -25.82 6.56
C ALA A 349 -5.59 -25.34 5.20
N VAL A 350 -5.39 -26.27 4.25
CA VAL A 350 -5.05 -25.95 2.85
C VAL A 350 -6.21 -25.20 2.19
N SER A 351 -7.45 -25.56 2.50
CA SER A 351 -8.62 -24.88 1.96
C SER A 351 -8.76 -23.44 2.43
N ILE A 352 -8.48 -23.19 3.71
CA ILE A 352 -8.44 -21.85 4.30
C ILE A 352 -7.28 -21.05 3.67
N GLY A 353 -6.11 -21.66 3.47
CA GLY A 353 -4.99 -21.04 2.76
C GLY A 353 -5.32 -20.65 1.31
N ILE A 354 -6.04 -21.50 0.57
CA ILE A 354 -6.50 -21.23 -0.80
C ILE A 354 -7.62 -20.17 -0.80
N LEU A 355 -8.56 -20.24 0.14
CA LEU A 355 -9.63 -19.26 0.32
C LEU A 355 -9.05 -17.86 0.54
N LEU A 356 -8.01 -17.77 1.37
CA LEU A 356 -7.34 -16.53 1.69
C LEU A 356 -6.39 -16.08 0.59
N SER A 357 -5.72 -16.99 -0.11
CA SER A 357 -4.98 -16.68 -1.34
C SER A 357 -5.87 -16.11 -2.44
N ALA A 358 -7.11 -16.58 -2.55
CA ALA A 358 -8.09 -16.08 -3.51
C ALA A 358 -8.65 -14.71 -3.09
N ALA A 359 -8.77 -14.46 -1.78
CA ALA A 359 -9.10 -13.15 -1.23
C ALA A 359 -7.94 -12.13 -1.41
N ASP A 360 -6.69 -12.58 -1.24
CA ASP A 360 -5.45 -11.79 -1.24
C ASP A 360 -5.03 -11.25 -2.62
N GLN A 361 -5.58 -11.74 -3.74
CA GLN A 361 -5.22 -11.26 -5.09
C GLN A 361 -5.37 -9.74 -5.29
N THR A 362 -6.04 -9.05 -4.37
CA THR A 362 -6.23 -7.59 -4.39
C THR A 362 -5.30 -6.82 -3.42
N LEU A 363 -4.73 -7.45 -2.38
CA LEU A 363 -3.90 -6.80 -1.35
C LEU A 363 -2.58 -6.23 -1.88
N ILE A 364 -2.15 -6.77 -3.03
CA ILE A 364 -0.86 -6.51 -3.64
C ILE A 364 -0.84 -5.20 -4.46
N VAL A 365 -2.00 -4.72 -4.93
CA VAL A 365 -2.07 -3.63 -5.92
C VAL A 365 -2.26 -2.25 -5.28
N SER A 366 -2.95 -2.14 -4.15
CA SER A 366 -3.36 -0.85 -3.59
C SER A 366 -2.52 -0.36 -2.39
N SER A 367 -1.98 -1.26 -1.56
CA SER A 367 -1.41 -0.86 -0.26
C SER A 367 0.11 -0.91 -0.20
N TYR A 368 0.78 -1.79 -0.96
CA TYR A 368 2.25 -1.89 -1.01
C TYR A 368 2.75 -2.33 -2.39
N ALA A 369 2.55 -1.50 -3.41
CA ALA A 369 2.94 -1.76 -4.80
C ALA A 369 4.44 -2.04 -5.04
N ARG A 370 5.30 -1.93 -4.00
CA ARG A 370 6.76 -2.11 -4.10
C ARG A 370 7.29 -3.43 -3.49
N MET A 371 6.54 -4.11 -2.61
CA MET A 371 7.01 -5.36 -1.96
C MET A 371 6.03 -6.54 -2.00
N GLY A 372 4.72 -6.31 -2.16
CA GLY A 372 3.71 -7.38 -2.05
C GLY A 372 3.58 -8.33 -3.25
N ARG A 373 4.13 -7.99 -4.41
CA ARG A 373 3.91 -8.74 -5.68
C ARG A 373 4.54 -10.14 -5.73
N ILE A 374 5.46 -10.45 -4.82
CA ILE A 374 6.25 -11.69 -4.86
C ILE A 374 5.50 -12.86 -4.19
N GLY A 375 4.61 -12.61 -3.22
CA GLY A 375 3.94 -13.66 -2.43
C GLY A 375 2.80 -14.38 -3.16
N GLY A 376 1.86 -13.64 -3.77
CA GLY A 376 0.59 -14.21 -4.26
C GLY A 376 0.72 -15.20 -5.43
N GLY A 377 1.69 -15.02 -6.33
CA GLY A 377 1.93 -15.94 -7.45
C GLY A 377 2.57 -17.27 -7.02
N GLY A 378 3.45 -17.21 -6.00
CA GLY A 378 4.16 -18.37 -5.47
C GLY A 378 3.22 -19.33 -4.73
N MET A 379 2.27 -18.82 -3.94
CA MET A 379 1.40 -19.68 -3.12
C MET A 379 0.55 -20.65 -3.96
N THR A 380 -0.09 -20.18 -5.04
CA THR A 380 -0.88 -21.06 -5.92
C THR A 380 -0.04 -22.17 -6.57
N THR A 381 1.23 -21.86 -6.86
CA THR A 381 2.19 -22.80 -7.44
C THR A 381 2.65 -23.81 -6.39
N VAL A 382 3.01 -23.36 -5.19
CA VAL A 382 3.43 -24.21 -4.06
C VAL A 382 2.32 -25.17 -3.66
N VAL A 383 1.07 -24.69 -3.54
CA VAL A 383 -0.09 -25.54 -3.24
C VAL A 383 -0.28 -26.62 -4.31
N SER A 384 -0.14 -26.27 -5.59
CA SER A 384 -0.27 -27.25 -6.68
C SER A 384 0.86 -28.28 -6.70
N ILE A 385 2.09 -27.89 -6.37
CA ILE A 385 3.24 -28.80 -6.28
C ILE A 385 3.04 -29.76 -5.10
N LEU A 386 2.69 -29.21 -3.94
CA LEU A 386 2.44 -29.97 -2.72
C LEU A 386 1.28 -30.95 -2.90
N LEU A 387 0.22 -30.56 -3.62
CA LEU A 387 -0.86 -31.47 -4.00
C LEU A 387 -0.35 -32.59 -4.93
N SER A 388 0.58 -32.31 -5.84
CA SER A 388 1.16 -33.34 -6.71
C SER A 388 2.07 -34.32 -5.95
N ASP A 389 2.76 -33.86 -4.91
CA ASP A 389 3.67 -34.69 -4.13
C ASP A 389 2.92 -35.56 -3.13
N ILE A 390 1.84 -35.05 -2.52
CA ILE A 390 1.03 -35.79 -1.53
C ILE A 390 0.02 -36.73 -2.20
N VAL A 391 -0.58 -36.34 -3.34
CA VAL A 391 -1.70 -37.09 -3.93
C VAL A 391 -1.26 -38.04 -5.05
N PRO A 392 -1.54 -39.35 -4.93
CA PRO A 392 -1.23 -40.33 -5.97
C PRO A 392 -1.98 -40.03 -7.29
N LEU A 393 -1.31 -40.26 -8.43
CA LEU A 393 -1.76 -39.91 -9.79
C LEU A 393 -3.22 -40.27 -10.10
N ARG A 394 -3.71 -41.40 -9.57
CA ARG A 394 -5.06 -41.92 -9.83
C ARG A 394 -6.18 -41.10 -9.17
N GLN A 395 -5.89 -40.43 -8.05
CA GLN A 395 -6.87 -39.62 -7.32
C GLN A 395 -6.71 -38.11 -7.58
N ARG A 396 -5.64 -37.67 -8.27
CA ARG A 396 -5.35 -36.25 -8.52
C ARG A 396 -6.50 -35.49 -9.19
N GLY A 397 -7.31 -36.14 -10.03
CA GLY A 397 -8.47 -35.51 -10.67
C GLY A 397 -9.53 -35.03 -9.67
N SER A 398 -9.86 -35.86 -8.67
CA SER A 398 -10.84 -35.52 -7.62
C SER A 398 -10.28 -34.43 -6.69
N TRP A 399 -9.01 -34.55 -6.30
CA TRP A 399 -8.32 -33.59 -5.44
C TRP A 399 -8.16 -32.20 -6.08
N SER A 400 -7.83 -32.16 -7.37
CA SER A 400 -7.83 -30.91 -8.14
C SER A 400 -9.24 -30.31 -8.25
N GLY A 401 -10.28 -31.15 -8.32
CA GLY A 401 -11.68 -30.72 -8.26
C GLY A 401 -12.05 -30.04 -6.94
N TYR A 402 -11.69 -30.64 -5.80
CA TYR A 402 -11.91 -30.03 -4.48
C TYR A 402 -11.17 -28.69 -4.32
N THR A 403 -9.91 -28.63 -4.78
CA THR A 403 -9.10 -27.40 -4.78
C THR A 403 -9.79 -26.28 -5.58
N ASN A 404 -10.38 -26.60 -6.73
CA ASN A 404 -11.12 -25.63 -7.55
C ASN A 404 -12.41 -25.15 -6.88
N ILE A 405 -13.14 -26.04 -6.18
CA ILE A 405 -14.35 -25.66 -5.43
C ILE A 405 -13.99 -24.64 -4.34
N VAL A 406 -12.93 -24.91 -3.56
CA VAL A 406 -12.47 -24.00 -2.50
C VAL A 406 -12.02 -22.67 -3.08
N SER A 407 -11.21 -22.69 -4.14
CA SER A 407 -10.74 -21.48 -4.82
C SER A 407 -11.91 -20.61 -5.29
N ALA A 408 -13.02 -21.24 -5.68
CA ALA A 408 -14.18 -20.50 -6.13
C ALA A 408 -15.07 -19.99 -5.01
N VAL A 409 -15.20 -20.72 -3.90
CA VAL A 409 -15.83 -20.16 -2.69
C VAL A 409 -15.05 -18.92 -2.24
N GLY A 410 -13.72 -18.94 -2.32
CA GLY A 410 -12.87 -17.78 -2.06
C GLY A 410 -13.09 -16.63 -3.05
N ALA A 411 -13.00 -16.91 -4.35
CA ALA A 411 -13.19 -15.88 -5.38
C ALA A 411 -14.61 -15.29 -5.39
N SER A 412 -15.64 -16.09 -5.11
CA SER A 412 -17.05 -15.67 -5.07
C SER A 412 -17.42 -14.91 -3.81
N SER A 413 -16.84 -15.25 -2.65
CA SER A 413 -17.03 -14.49 -1.40
C SER A 413 -16.22 -13.20 -1.39
N GLY A 414 -15.04 -13.18 -2.03
CA GLY A 414 -14.14 -12.02 -2.05
C GLY A 414 -14.72 -10.77 -2.72
N ALA A 415 -15.34 -10.91 -3.89
CA ALA A 415 -15.86 -9.74 -4.63
C ALA A 415 -17.03 -9.01 -3.91
N PRO A 416 -18.06 -9.69 -3.37
CA PRO A 416 -19.10 -9.06 -2.57
C PRO A 416 -18.61 -8.54 -1.22
N LEU A 417 -17.78 -9.29 -0.48
CA LEU A 417 -17.24 -8.85 0.80
C LEU A 417 -16.35 -7.61 0.65
N GLY A 418 -15.49 -7.59 -0.37
CA GLY A 418 -14.65 -6.43 -0.69
C GLY A 418 -15.49 -5.21 -1.08
N GLY A 419 -16.55 -5.41 -1.87
CA GLY A 419 -17.51 -4.34 -2.21
C GLY A 419 -18.25 -3.81 -0.99
N PHE A 420 -18.72 -4.69 -0.10
CA PHE A 420 -19.41 -4.32 1.14
C PHE A 420 -18.51 -3.52 2.07
N LEU A 421 -17.26 -3.96 2.27
CA LEU A 421 -16.28 -3.24 3.10
C LEU A 421 -15.92 -1.89 2.48
N ALA A 422 -15.81 -1.81 1.14
CA ALA A 422 -15.56 -0.56 0.45
C ALA A 422 -16.71 0.45 0.60
N ASP A 423 -17.96 0.00 0.52
CA ASP A 423 -19.15 0.84 0.63
C ASP A 423 -19.46 1.28 2.09
N SER A 424 -19.03 0.52 3.12
CA SER A 424 -19.39 0.75 4.54
C SER A 424 -18.29 1.42 5.38
N ILE A 425 -17.21 0.69 5.66
CA ILE A 425 -16.12 1.11 6.58
C ILE A 425 -14.96 1.76 5.80
N GLY A 426 -14.94 1.56 4.48
CA GLY A 426 -13.95 2.08 3.55
C GLY A 426 -13.06 0.98 2.97
N TRP A 427 -12.62 1.19 1.73
CA TRP A 427 -11.87 0.20 0.94
C TRP A 427 -10.60 -0.34 1.63
N ARG A 428 -10.02 0.41 2.58
CA ARG A 428 -8.80 0.00 3.31
C ARG A 428 -9.05 -1.23 4.18
N TRP A 429 -10.26 -1.39 4.72
CA TRP A 429 -10.63 -2.54 5.55
C TRP A 429 -10.78 -3.83 4.74
N ALA A 430 -11.09 -3.72 3.44
CA ALA A 430 -11.03 -4.86 2.53
C ALA A 430 -9.61 -5.47 2.47
N PHE A 431 -8.57 -4.68 2.78
CA PHE A 431 -7.19 -5.12 2.83
C PHE A 431 -6.74 -5.51 4.24
N VAL A 432 -6.99 -4.67 5.25
CA VAL A 432 -6.55 -4.93 6.63
C VAL A 432 -7.17 -6.21 7.21
N GLY A 433 -8.44 -6.49 6.89
CA GLY A 433 -9.14 -7.68 7.40
C GLY A 433 -8.57 -9.01 6.89
N GLN A 434 -7.82 -9.02 5.78
CA GLN A 434 -7.24 -10.25 5.20
C GLN A 434 -6.00 -10.70 5.97
N PHE A 435 -5.18 -9.77 6.47
CA PHE A 435 -3.93 -10.06 7.18
C PHE A 435 -4.09 -11.01 8.39
N PRO A 436 -4.98 -10.76 9.37
CA PRO A 436 -5.13 -11.65 10.52
C PRO A 436 -5.60 -13.05 10.11
N MET A 437 -6.45 -13.14 9.08
CA MET A 437 -6.89 -14.44 8.56
C MET A 437 -5.73 -15.21 7.91
N CYS A 438 -4.87 -14.55 7.13
CA CYS A 438 -3.67 -15.16 6.54
C CYS A 438 -2.70 -15.66 7.61
N VAL A 439 -2.51 -14.92 8.70
CA VAL A 439 -1.68 -15.34 9.83
C VAL A 439 -2.25 -16.59 10.50
N LEU A 440 -3.55 -16.61 10.79
CA LEU A 440 -4.22 -17.78 11.38
C LEU A 440 -4.11 -19.02 10.49
N ALA A 441 -4.26 -18.86 9.17
CA ALA A 441 -4.09 -19.94 8.22
C ALA A 441 -2.64 -20.45 8.16
N SER A 442 -1.67 -19.55 8.22
CA SER A 442 -0.25 -19.91 8.24
C SER A 442 0.11 -20.68 9.50
N ILE A 443 -0.42 -20.27 10.66
CA ILE A 443 -0.27 -20.99 11.94
C ILE A 443 -0.92 -22.37 11.84
N ALA A 444 -2.13 -22.47 11.28
CA ALA A 444 -2.81 -23.74 11.11
C ALA A 444 -2.03 -24.71 10.20
N VAL A 445 -1.48 -24.22 9.08
CA VAL A 445 -0.63 -25.05 8.21
C VAL A 445 0.66 -25.46 8.94
N TYR A 446 1.31 -24.54 9.65
CA TYR A 446 2.55 -24.83 10.39
C TYR A 446 2.36 -25.91 11.46
N LEU A 447 1.21 -25.92 12.15
CA LEU A 447 0.94 -26.90 13.21
C LEU A 447 0.47 -28.26 12.71
N VAL A 448 -0.03 -28.36 11.47
CA VAL A 448 -0.73 -29.54 10.96
C VAL A 448 0.03 -30.25 9.83
N LEU A 449 0.84 -29.51 9.06
CA LEU A 449 1.53 -30.05 7.89
C LEU A 449 2.92 -30.58 8.27
N ASP A 450 2.99 -31.88 8.55
CA ASP A 450 4.25 -32.62 8.58
C ASP A 450 4.63 -33.08 7.17
N LEU A 451 5.67 -32.47 6.60
CA LEU A 451 6.24 -32.88 5.32
C LEU A 451 7.24 -34.03 5.54
N PRO A 452 7.24 -35.09 4.72
CA PRO A 452 8.24 -36.15 4.79
C PRO A 452 9.66 -35.61 4.56
N HIS A 453 10.65 -36.29 5.14
CA HIS A 453 12.02 -35.82 5.30
C HIS A 453 12.65 -35.24 4.02
N THR A 454 13.30 -34.10 4.20
CA THR A 454 13.94 -33.32 3.16
C THR A 454 15.34 -33.84 2.87
N ASP A 455 15.65 -33.94 1.58
CA ASP A 455 16.97 -34.24 1.05
C ASP A 455 18.04 -33.31 1.65
N HIS A 456 19.02 -33.87 2.38
CA HIS A 456 20.09 -33.18 3.16
C HIS A 456 21.11 -32.39 2.32
N SER A 457 20.83 -32.14 1.04
CA SER A 457 21.72 -31.37 0.19
C SER A 457 21.83 -29.90 0.65
N HIS A 458 23.06 -29.42 0.86
CA HIS A 458 23.36 -28.04 1.26
C HIS A 458 22.61 -27.03 0.37
N TRP A 459 22.00 -26.01 1.00
CA TRP A 459 21.17 -24.98 0.34
C TRP A 459 21.84 -24.33 -0.87
N HIS A 460 23.17 -24.20 -0.84
CA HIS A 460 23.97 -23.62 -1.92
C HIS A 460 23.94 -24.46 -3.20
N SER A 461 23.87 -25.79 -3.08
CA SER A 461 23.74 -26.71 -4.21
C SER A 461 22.34 -26.66 -4.80
N LYS A 462 21.31 -26.37 -4.00
CA LYS A 462 19.93 -26.13 -4.46
C LYS A 462 19.83 -24.79 -5.19
N LEU A 463 20.44 -23.72 -4.67
CA LEU A 463 20.46 -22.40 -5.34
C LEU A 463 21.20 -22.42 -6.68
N LYS A 464 22.30 -23.17 -6.80
CA LYS A 464 23.04 -23.32 -8.07
C LYS A 464 22.22 -23.96 -9.20
N ARG A 465 21.12 -24.66 -8.87
CA ARG A 465 20.22 -25.28 -9.87
C ARG A 465 19.15 -24.32 -10.40
N VAL A 466 19.02 -23.12 -9.83
CA VAL A 466 18.01 -22.11 -10.24
C VAL A 466 18.58 -21.22 -11.34
N ASP A 467 17.84 -21.06 -12.43
CA ASP A 467 18.20 -20.12 -13.51
C ASP A 467 17.80 -18.68 -13.16
N PHE A 468 18.64 -18.02 -12.35
CA PHE A 468 18.46 -16.63 -12.00
C PHE A 468 18.59 -15.67 -13.19
N LEU A 469 19.36 -16.03 -14.21
CA LEU A 469 19.61 -15.15 -15.35
C LEU A 469 18.38 -15.13 -16.29
N GLY A 470 17.84 -16.31 -16.60
CA GLY A 470 16.58 -16.47 -17.33
C GLY A 470 15.43 -15.80 -16.61
N ALA A 471 15.23 -16.10 -15.32
CA ALA A 471 14.17 -15.50 -14.51
C ALA A 471 14.27 -13.96 -14.43
N PHE A 472 15.47 -13.41 -14.20
CA PHE A 472 15.67 -11.96 -14.14
C PHE A 472 15.39 -11.29 -15.48
N SER A 473 15.85 -11.87 -16.59
CA SER A 473 15.61 -11.33 -17.92
C SER A 473 14.12 -11.34 -18.30
N LEU A 474 13.38 -12.40 -17.96
CA LEU A 474 11.94 -12.49 -18.18
C LEU A 474 11.18 -11.45 -17.36
N VAL A 475 11.48 -11.34 -16.06
CA VAL A 475 10.83 -10.35 -15.17
C VAL A 475 11.08 -8.93 -15.68
N LEU A 476 12.31 -8.63 -16.10
CA LEU A 476 12.67 -7.32 -16.63
C LEU A 476 11.95 -7.03 -17.97
N ALA A 477 11.87 -8.02 -18.86
CA ALA A 477 11.17 -7.90 -20.15
C ALA A 477 9.69 -7.57 -19.96
N VAL A 478 9.01 -8.32 -19.09
CA VAL A 478 7.59 -8.11 -18.75
C VAL A 478 7.41 -6.75 -18.08
N PHE A 479 8.27 -6.39 -17.13
CA PHE A 479 8.17 -5.11 -16.42
C PHE A 479 8.34 -3.92 -17.36
N CYS A 480 9.31 -3.95 -18.28
CA CYS A 480 9.48 -2.92 -19.30
C CYS A 480 8.28 -2.83 -20.24
N LEU A 481 7.71 -3.96 -20.68
CA LEU A 481 6.51 -3.97 -21.52
C LEU A 481 5.32 -3.30 -20.80
N LEU A 482 5.10 -3.63 -19.52
CA LEU A 482 4.00 -3.09 -18.74
C LEU A 482 4.13 -1.58 -18.50
N ILE A 483 5.33 -1.09 -18.19
CA ILE A 483 5.57 0.36 -18.05
C ILE A 483 5.36 1.07 -19.38
N GLY A 484 5.82 0.47 -20.49
CA GLY A 484 5.62 1.03 -21.83
C GLY A 484 4.15 1.24 -22.15
N LEU A 485 3.33 0.20 -21.92
CA LEU A 485 1.88 0.24 -22.14
C LEU A 485 1.16 1.22 -21.20
N ASP A 486 1.48 1.21 -19.91
CA ASP A 486 0.85 2.08 -18.91
C ASP A 486 1.14 3.57 -19.19
N ARG A 487 2.42 3.93 -19.38
CA ARG A 487 2.79 5.32 -19.66
C ARG A 487 2.30 5.80 -21.02
N GLY A 488 2.31 4.92 -22.03
CA GLY A 488 1.78 5.22 -23.36
C GLY A 488 0.32 5.65 -23.30
N SER A 489 -0.50 4.95 -22.51
CA SER A 489 -1.92 5.27 -22.34
C SER A 489 -2.19 6.44 -21.38
N ASN A 490 -1.46 6.53 -20.26
CA ASN A 490 -1.71 7.54 -19.23
C ASN A 490 -1.21 8.93 -19.64
N VAL A 491 -0.01 9.02 -20.22
CA VAL A 491 0.67 10.29 -20.53
C VAL A 491 0.59 10.60 -22.02
N SER A 492 1.31 9.82 -22.84
CA SER A 492 1.35 9.96 -24.30
C SER A 492 2.21 8.85 -24.90
N TRP A 493 1.85 8.36 -26.07
CA TRP A 493 2.68 7.46 -26.88
C TRP A 493 3.97 8.13 -27.39
N ARG A 494 4.08 9.46 -27.29
CA ARG A 494 5.31 10.22 -27.59
C ARG A 494 6.22 10.41 -26.38
N ASP A 495 5.84 9.93 -25.20
CA ASP A 495 6.69 10.03 -24.01
C ASP A 495 7.95 9.17 -24.21
N THR A 496 9.12 9.74 -23.89
CA THR A 496 10.42 9.08 -24.08
C THR A 496 10.48 7.77 -23.30
N ILE A 497 9.91 7.74 -22.09
CA ILE A 497 9.92 6.53 -21.24
C ILE A 497 9.04 5.43 -21.87
N ALA A 498 7.87 5.79 -22.43
CA ALA A 498 6.97 4.82 -23.05
C ALA A 498 7.61 4.16 -24.28
N ILE A 499 8.27 4.96 -25.13
CA ILE A 499 8.98 4.48 -26.31
C ILE A 499 10.16 3.60 -25.91
N VAL A 500 11.03 4.09 -25.02
CA VAL A 500 12.23 3.36 -24.58
C VAL A 500 11.84 2.03 -23.94
N CYS A 501 10.89 2.02 -23.00
CA CYS A 501 10.47 0.78 -22.34
C CYS A 501 9.82 -0.22 -23.31
N SER A 502 9.01 0.25 -24.26
CA SER A 502 8.40 -0.61 -25.28
C SER A 502 9.46 -1.18 -26.22
N SER A 503 10.38 -0.36 -26.71
CA SER A 503 11.46 -0.76 -27.62
C SER A 503 12.49 -1.67 -26.94
N VAL A 504 12.75 -1.50 -25.65
CA VAL A 504 13.67 -2.34 -24.85
C VAL A 504 13.04 -3.68 -24.48
N SER A 505 11.71 -3.79 -24.40
CA SER A 505 11.05 -5.07 -24.08
C SER A 505 11.32 -6.16 -25.13
N ILE A 506 11.31 -5.82 -26.43
CA ILE A 506 11.54 -6.76 -27.54
C ILE A 506 12.93 -7.41 -27.48
N PRO A 507 14.05 -6.67 -27.40
CA PRO A 507 15.37 -7.27 -27.27
C PRO A 507 15.53 -8.00 -25.93
N LEU A 508 14.87 -7.58 -24.84
CA LEU A 508 14.91 -8.33 -23.58
C LEU A 508 14.24 -9.71 -23.70
N PHE A 509 13.11 -9.82 -24.41
CA PHE A 509 12.51 -11.12 -24.71
C PHE A 509 13.41 -11.98 -25.61
N ALA A 510 14.10 -11.37 -26.57
CA ALA A 510 15.09 -12.08 -27.40
C ALA A 510 16.30 -12.54 -26.58
N ILE A 511 16.79 -11.71 -25.65
CA ILE A 511 17.86 -12.06 -24.71
C ILE A 511 17.41 -13.20 -23.79
N PHE A 512 16.19 -13.17 -23.27
CA PHE A 512 15.63 -14.27 -22.49
C PHE A 512 15.67 -15.58 -23.28
N LEU A 513 15.14 -15.59 -24.51
CA LEU A 513 15.18 -16.78 -25.38
C LEU A 513 16.61 -17.24 -25.68
N PHE A 514 17.55 -16.31 -25.86
CA PHE A 514 18.95 -16.63 -26.08
C PHE A 514 19.62 -17.25 -24.84
N VAL A 515 19.42 -16.64 -23.66
CA VAL A 515 19.94 -17.15 -22.39
C VAL A 515 19.41 -18.56 -22.13
N GLU A 516 18.12 -18.76 -22.32
CA GLU A 516 17.43 -20.02 -22.07
C GLU A 516 17.92 -21.15 -23.01
N THR A 517 18.22 -20.83 -24.27
CA THR A 517 18.59 -21.83 -25.28
C THR A 517 20.09 -22.11 -25.36
N LYS A 518 20.94 -21.15 -24.99
CA LYS A 518 22.39 -21.23 -25.22
C LYS A 518 23.25 -21.12 -23.97
N VAL A 519 22.76 -20.50 -22.89
CA VAL A 519 23.59 -20.11 -21.73
C VAL A 519 23.21 -20.84 -20.45
N ALA A 520 21.93 -21.13 -20.24
CA ALA A 520 21.44 -21.76 -19.01
C ALA A 520 21.88 -23.24 -18.92
N SER A 521 22.58 -23.59 -17.85
CA SER A 521 22.99 -24.98 -17.55
C SER A 521 21.82 -25.84 -17.07
N HIS A 522 20.84 -25.22 -16.42
CA HIS A 522 19.56 -25.81 -16.03
C HIS A 522 18.44 -24.87 -16.47
N PRO A 523 18.01 -24.92 -17.75
CA PRO A 523 17.00 -24.02 -18.27
C PRO A 523 15.69 -24.15 -17.49
N PHE A 524 15.14 -23.00 -17.10
CA PHE A 524 13.83 -22.84 -16.49
C PHE A 524 12.71 -23.43 -17.36
N ALA A 525 12.81 -23.30 -18.67
CA ALA A 525 11.90 -23.84 -19.66
C ALA A 525 12.70 -24.31 -20.89
N PRO A 526 13.14 -25.57 -20.93
CA PRO A 526 13.98 -26.06 -22.00
C PRO A 526 13.28 -25.95 -23.35
N GLY A 527 13.99 -25.39 -24.34
CA GLY A 527 13.42 -25.10 -25.67
C GLY A 527 12.81 -26.32 -26.36
N HIS A 528 13.34 -27.53 -26.09
CA HIS A 528 12.78 -28.77 -26.66
C HIS A 528 11.39 -29.13 -26.10
N ILE A 529 11.01 -28.61 -24.91
CA ILE A 529 9.66 -28.77 -24.33
C ILE A 529 8.73 -27.66 -24.82
N ILE A 530 9.15 -26.38 -24.76
CA ILE A 530 8.32 -25.24 -25.21
C ILE A 530 7.94 -25.39 -26.67
N PHE A 531 8.91 -25.67 -27.54
CA PHE A 531 8.71 -25.70 -28.98
C PHE A 531 8.27 -27.09 -29.51
N LYS A 532 7.97 -28.05 -28.62
CA LYS A 532 7.38 -29.33 -29.02
C LYS A 532 6.00 -29.06 -29.64
N ARG A 533 5.79 -29.51 -30.88
CA ARG A 533 4.56 -29.24 -31.67
C ARG A 533 3.27 -29.66 -30.96
N SER A 534 3.32 -30.62 -30.03
CA SER A 534 2.16 -31.08 -29.25
C SER A 534 1.84 -30.22 -28.01
N LEU A 535 2.82 -29.46 -27.50
CA LEU A 535 2.70 -28.69 -26.26
C LEU A 535 2.48 -27.19 -26.51
N LEU A 536 3.16 -26.64 -27.53
CA LEU A 536 3.07 -25.22 -27.88
C LEU A 536 1.63 -24.70 -28.07
N PRO A 537 0.72 -25.41 -28.78
CA PRO A 537 -0.66 -24.95 -28.93
C PRO A 537 -1.39 -24.79 -27.59
N SER A 538 -1.15 -25.69 -26.63
CA SER A 538 -1.75 -25.61 -25.29
C SER A 538 -1.22 -24.44 -24.47
N TYR A 539 0.07 -24.13 -24.58
CA TYR A 539 0.65 -22.95 -23.92
C TYR A 539 0.06 -21.65 -24.49
N LEU A 540 -0.11 -21.55 -25.80
CA LEU A 540 -0.74 -20.38 -26.44
C LEU A 540 -2.23 -20.27 -26.10
N CYS A 541 -2.96 -21.38 -26.07
CA CYS A 541 -4.35 -21.42 -25.60
C CYS A 541 -4.48 -20.90 -24.16
N ASN A 542 -3.55 -21.29 -23.28
CA ASN A 542 -3.51 -20.82 -21.90
C ASN A 542 -3.20 -19.32 -21.80
N PHE A 543 -2.27 -18.81 -22.61
CA PHE A 543 -1.94 -17.40 -22.67
C PHE A 543 -3.14 -16.54 -23.10
N PHE A 544 -3.74 -16.84 -24.25
CA PHE A 544 -4.86 -16.06 -24.79
C PHE A 544 -6.17 -16.25 -24.00
N GLY A 545 -6.40 -17.47 -23.49
CA GLY A 545 -7.56 -17.78 -22.66
C GLY A 545 -7.57 -16.97 -21.36
N LEU A 546 -6.46 -16.92 -20.64
CA LEU A 546 -6.36 -16.13 -19.42
C LEU A 546 -6.30 -14.62 -19.67
N CYS A 547 -5.70 -14.21 -20.79
CA CYS A 547 -5.75 -12.82 -21.26
C CYS A 547 -7.20 -12.32 -21.38
N THR A 548 -8.07 -13.12 -21.98
CA THR A 548 -9.50 -12.82 -22.13
C THR A 548 -10.23 -12.84 -20.78
N ASN A 549 -10.03 -13.89 -19.98
CA ASN A 549 -10.71 -14.05 -18.68
C ASN A 549 -10.43 -12.87 -17.75
N MET A 550 -9.16 -12.49 -17.59
CA MET A 550 -8.76 -11.43 -16.67
C MET A 550 -9.17 -10.04 -17.18
N SER A 551 -9.17 -9.82 -18.49
CA SER A 551 -9.69 -8.58 -19.08
C SER A 551 -11.19 -8.41 -18.78
N LEU A 552 -12.00 -9.47 -18.92
CA LEU A 552 -13.42 -9.41 -18.62
C LEU A 552 -13.70 -9.17 -17.13
N VAL A 553 -13.01 -9.91 -16.25
CA VAL A 553 -13.20 -9.79 -14.79
C VAL A 553 -12.83 -8.39 -14.28
N PHE A 554 -11.81 -7.73 -14.83
CA PHE A 554 -11.42 -6.38 -14.43
C PHE A 554 -12.36 -5.28 -14.95
N TYR A 555 -12.78 -5.36 -16.21
CA TYR A 555 -13.52 -4.27 -16.86
C TYR A 555 -15.04 -4.37 -16.72
N MET A 556 -15.58 -5.52 -16.33
CA MET A 556 -17.01 -5.67 -16.12
C MET A 556 -17.51 -4.93 -14.87
N PRO A 557 -16.85 -4.99 -13.69
CA PRO A 557 -17.24 -4.16 -12.54
C PRO A 557 -17.13 -2.67 -12.85
N LEU A 558 -16.09 -2.27 -13.60
CA LEU A 558 -15.94 -0.89 -14.05
C LEU A 558 -17.13 -0.45 -14.90
N TYR A 559 -17.65 -1.31 -15.78
CA TYR A 559 -18.86 -1.03 -16.54
C TYR A 559 -20.08 -0.82 -15.63
N PHE A 560 -20.32 -1.72 -14.69
CA PHE A 560 -21.46 -1.62 -13.77
C PHE A 560 -21.38 -0.38 -12.87
N GLN A 561 -20.19 -0.02 -12.39
CA GLN A 561 -19.99 1.15 -11.54
C GLN A 561 -20.06 2.46 -12.34
N ALA A 562 -19.36 2.55 -13.47
CA ALA A 562 -19.25 3.80 -14.23
C ALA A 562 -20.48 4.10 -15.09
N VAL A 563 -21.09 3.10 -15.73
CA VAL A 563 -22.18 3.28 -16.71
C VAL A 563 -23.54 3.15 -16.02
N GLU A 564 -23.76 2.06 -15.29
CA GLU A 564 -25.04 1.79 -14.62
C GLU A 564 -25.16 2.51 -13.26
N GLY A 565 -24.05 3.00 -12.70
CA GLY A 565 -24.04 3.66 -11.39
C GLY A 565 -24.30 2.71 -10.22
N ALA A 566 -24.04 1.41 -10.40
CA ALA A 566 -24.18 0.41 -9.34
C ALA A 566 -23.13 0.62 -8.23
N SER A 567 -23.47 0.31 -6.98
CA SER A 567 -22.50 0.30 -5.88
C SER A 567 -21.42 -0.76 -6.08
N ALA A 568 -20.29 -0.64 -5.36
CA ALA A 568 -19.22 -1.63 -5.43
C ALA A 568 -19.71 -3.03 -5.00
N THR A 569 -20.57 -3.07 -3.97
CA THR A 569 -21.23 -4.31 -3.51
C THR A 569 -22.10 -4.94 -4.60
N ALA A 570 -22.95 -4.14 -5.26
CA ALA A 570 -23.85 -4.64 -6.30
C ALA A 570 -23.08 -5.12 -7.55
N ALA A 571 -22.01 -4.42 -7.93
CA ALA A 571 -21.13 -4.84 -9.03
C ALA A 571 -20.40 -6.16 -8.70
N GLY A 572 -19.90 -6.31 -7.47
CA GLY A 572 -19.27 -7.54 -6.99
C GLY A 572 -20.23 -8.73 -6.95
N LEU A 573 -21.47 -8.52 -6.48
CA LEU A 573 -22.50 -9.58 -6.42
C LEU A 573 -22.85 -10.12 -7.82
N ARG A 574 -22.84 -9.25 -8.84
CA ARG A 574 -23.11 -9.64 -10.24
C ARG A 574 -22.00 -10.49 -10.87
N LEU A 575 -20.80 -10.53 -10.29
CA LEU A 575 -19.72 -11.42 -10.73
C LEU A 575 -19.87 -12.85 -10.21
N VAL A 576 -20.61 -13.06 -9.11
CA VAL A 576 -20.74 -14.37 -8.45
C VAL A 576 -21.26 -15.46 -9.39
N PRO A 577 -22.32 -15.25 -10.20
CA PRO A 577 -22.80 -16.27 -11.13
C PRO A 577 -21.72 -16.72 -12.13
N ALA A 578 -20.89 -15.79 -12.62
CA ALA A 578 -19.83 -16.12 -13.56
C ALA A 578 -18.74 -17.00 -12.91
N MET A 579 -18.44 -16.79 -11.62
CA MET A 579 -17.52 -17.64 -10.87
C MET A 579 -18.07 -19.05 -10.68
N ILE A 580 -19.35 -19.19 -10.33
CA ILE A 580 -20.03 -20.49 -10.22
C ILE A 580 -19.99 -21.23 -11.57
N CYS A 581 -20.27 -20.54 -12.67
CA CYS A 581 -20.16 -21.12 -14.01
C CYS A 581 -18.74 -21.61 -14.34
N SER A 582 -17.70 -20.89 -13.92
CA SER A 582 -16.29 -21.30 -14.10
C SER A 582 -15.99 -22.65 -13.44
N VAL A 583 -16.42 -22.82 -12.18
CA VAL A 583 -16.24 -24.07 -11.42
C VAL A 583 -16.97 -25.22 -12.09
N SER A 584 -18.25 -25.00 -12.40
CA SER A 584 -19.09 -25.98 -13.06
C SER A 584 -18.47 -26.43 -14.38
N GLY A 585 -17.86 -25.51 -15.14
CA GLY A 585 -17.11 -25.82 -16.37
C GLY A 585 -15.89 -26.70 -16.10
N SER A 586 -15.11 -26.39 -15.07
CA SER A 586 -13.92 -27.18 -14.69
C SER A 586 -14.29 -28.60 -14.22
N LEU A 587 -15.35 -28.76 -13.42
CA LEU A 587 -15.86 -30.05 -12.94
C LEU A 587 -16.44 -30.87 -14.09
N PHE A 588 -17.22 -30.23 -14.95
CA PHE A 588 -17.78 -30.85 -16.15
C PHE A 588 -16.67 -31.39 -17.06
N ALA A 589 -15.61 -30.60 -17.28
CA ALA A 589 -14.45 -31.04 -18.06
C ALA A 589 -13.76 -32.26 -17.44
N GLY A 590 -13.53 -32.24 -16.13
CA GLY A 590 -12.93 -33.37 -15.42
C GLY A 590 -13.75 -34.66 -15.58
N HIS A 591 -15.06 -34.58 -15.33
CA HIS A 591 -15.97 -35.73 -15.46
C HIS A 591 -16.08 -36.22 -16.91
N TYR A 592 -16.18 -35.31 -17.88
CA TYR A 592 -16.26 -35.65 -19.30
C TYR A 592 -15.01 -36.39 -19.78
N ILE A 593 -13.82 -35.90 -19.41
CA ILE A 593 -12.55 -36.52 -19.80
C ILE A 593 -12.39 -37.89 -19.15
N GLN A 594 -12.77 -38.04 -17.88
CA GLN A 594 -12.75 -39.33 -17.19
C GLN A 594 -13.64 -40.38 -17.88
N LYS A 595 -14.84 -39.98 -18.33
CA LYS A 595 -15.81 -40.89 -18.96
C LYS A 595 -15.45 -41.23 -20.41
N THR A 596 -14.98 -40.26 -21.18
CA THR A 596 -14.79 -40.40 -22.64
C THR A 596 -13.36 -40.69 -23.06
N GLY A 597 -12.36 -40.35 -22.22
CA GLY A 597 -10.94 -40.41 -22.55
C GLY A 597 -10.52 -39.45 -23.66
N ARG A 598 -11.40 -38.52 -24.07
CA ARG A 598 -11.20 -37.56 -25.18
C ARG A 598 -11.30 -36.13 -24.66
N TYR A 599 -10.34 -35.29 -25.02
CA TYR A 599 -10.25 -33.89 -24.59
C TYR A 599 -10.18 -32.90 -25.75
N TYR A 600 -9.89 -33.34 -26.98
CA TYR A 600 -9.79 -32.43 -28.13
C TYR A 600 -11.12 -31.73 -28.44
N ARG A 601 -12.20 -32.53 -28.61
CA ARG A 601 -13.54 -31.99 -28.91
C ARG A 601 -14.04 -31.08 -27.79
N LEU A 602 -13.78 -31.45 -26.54
CA LEU A 602 -14.14 -30.63 -25.39
C LEU A 602 -13.44 -29.27 -25.43
N THR A 603 -12.14 -29.23 -25.75
CA THR A 603 -11.36 -27.99 -25.80
C THR A 603 -11.87 -27.04 -26.87
N VAL A 604 -12.12 -27.55 -28.08
CA VAL A 604 -12.66 -26.73 -29.19
C VAL A 604 -14.05 -26.19 -28.88
N CYS A 605 -14.95 -27.04 -28.36
CA CYS A 605 -16.29 -26.60 -27.94
C CYS A 605 -16.24 -25.58 -26.80
N SER A 606 -15.28 -25.73 -25.87
CA SER A 606 -15.11 -24.81 -24.74
C SER A 606 -14.70 -23.41 -25.20
N TYR A 607 -13.69 -23.30 -26.08
CA TYR A 607 -13.29 -22.01 -26.64
C TYR A 607 -14.36 -21.39 -27.54
N ALA A 608 -15.09 -22.21 -28.31
CA ALA A 608 -16.23 -21.74 -29.10
C ALA A 608 -17.34 -21.15 -28.21
N LEU A 609 -17.66 -21.81 -27.10
CA LEU A 609 -18.60 -21.30 -26.10
C LEU A 609 -18.08 -20.03 -25.41
N SER A 610 -16.77 -19.94 -25.17
CA SER A 610 -16.18 -18.71 -24.63
C SER A 610 -16.28 -17.54 -25.60
N ILE A 611 -16.13 -17.78 -26.90
CA ILE A 611 -16.33 -16.76 -27.95
C ILE A 611 -17.76 -16.27 -27.97
N THR A 612 -18.75 -17.18 -27.95
CA THR A 612 -20.17 -16.77 -27.95
C THR A 612 -20.53 -15.98 -26.69
N GLY A 613 -19.98 -16.36 -25.54
CA GLY A 613 -20.11 -15.59 -24.29
C GLY A 613 -19.49 -14.19 -24.39
N CYS A 614 -18.26 -14.06 -24.90
CA CYS A 614 -17.61 -12.76 -25.11
C CYS A 614 -18.37 -11.89 -26.12
N MET A 615 -18.88 -12.50 -27.17
CA MET A 615 -19.69 -11.82 -28.19
C MET A 615 -20.99 -11.29 -27.58
N ALA A 616 -21.66 -12.08 -26.74
CA ALA A 616 -22.85 -11.62 -26.01
C ALA A 616 -22.54 -10.42 -25.10
N VAL A 617 -21.41 -10.44 -24.38
CA VAL A 617 -20.97 -9.30 -23.54
C VAL A 617 -20.74 -8.05 -24.40
N PHE A 618 -20.04 -8.19 -25.53
CA PHE A 618 -19.77 -7.06 -26.43
C PHE A 618 -21.07 -6.46 -26.99
N LEU A 619 -21.98 -7.29 -27.49
CA LEU A 619 -23.24 -6.84 -28.08
C LEU A 619 -24.19 -6.19 -27.05
N CYS A 620 -24.24 -6.74 -25.82
CA CYS A 620 -25.10 -6.25 -24.73
C CYS A 620 -24.51 -5.06 -23.94
N SER A 621 -23.28 -4.64 -24.25
CA SER A 621 -22.62 -3.48 -23.63
C SER A 621 -22.96 -2.13 -24.30
N GLY A 622 -23.90 -2.12 -25.26
CA GLY A 622 -24.37 -0.90 -25.93
C GLY A 622 -24.43 -0.94 -27.46
N THR A 623 -24.03 -2.04 -28.10
CA THR A 623 -24.06 -2.15 -29.57
C THR A 623 -25.44 -2.54 -30.10
N LEU A 624 -26.14 -3.47 -29.41
CA LEU A 624 -27.50 -3.91 -29.77
C LEU A 624 -28.52 -3.59 -28.67
N CYS A 625 -28.22 -3.93 -27.41
CA CYS A 625 -29.07 -3.67 -26.25
C CYS A 625 -28.20 -3.25 -25.06
N THR A 626 -28.73 -2.46 -24.13
CA THR A 626 -28.05 -2.13 -22.86
C THR A 626 -28.72 -2.91 -21.74
N SER A 627 -28.21 -4.10 -21.42
CA SER A 627 -28.74 -4.94 -20.33
C SER A 627 -27.61 -5.57 -19.52
N GLY A 628 -27.46 -5.13 -18.27
CA GLY A 628 -26.41 -5.62 -17.37
C GLY A 628 -26.55 -7.12 -17.06
N TRP A 629 -27.77 -7.65 -16.93
CA TRP A 629 -28.00 -9.08 -16.70
C TRP A 629 -27.67 -9.95 -17.91
N ALA A 630 -27.88 -9.45 -19.13
CA ALA A 630 -27.46 -10.15 -20.34
C ALA A 630 -25.93 -10.23 -20.44
N MET A 631 -25.21 -9.20 -19.98
CA MET A 631 -23.75 -9.25 -19.85
C MET A 631 -23.30 -10.27 -18.80
N VAL A 632 -24.00 -10.38 -17.65
CA VAL A 632 -23.71 -11.41 -16.63
C VAL A 632 -23.91 -12.82 -17.21
N ALA A 633 -24.98 -13.04 -17.97
CA ALA A 633 -25.22 -14.32 -18.65
C ALA A 633 -24.11 -14.64 -19.67
N GLY A 634 -23.72 -13.67 -20.50
CA GLY A 634 -22.62 -13.81 -21.45
C GLY A 634 -21.28 -14.09 -20.76
N MET A 635 -21.00 -13.42 -19.64
CA MET A 635 -19.81 -13.69 -18.83
C MET A 635 -19.85 -15.10 -18.24
N GLY A 636 -21.01 -15.53 -17.73
CA GLY A 636 -21.19 -16.90 -17.22
C GLY A 636 -20.86 -17.96 -18.27
N MET A 637 -21.36 -17.80 -19.50
CA MET A 637 -20.99 -18.67 -20.63
C MET A 637 -19.49 -18.64 -20.92
N SER A 638 -18.89 -17.45 -20.91
CA SER A 638 -17.45 -17.28 -21.15
C SER A 638 -16.58 -17.94 -20.09
N SER A 639 -16.99 -17.82 -18.83
CA SER A 639 -16.33 -18.40 -17.66
C SER A 639 -16.46 -19.92 -17.65
N PHE A 640 -17.63 -20.46 -18.00
CA PHE A 640 -17.82 -21.91 -18.13
C PHE A 640 -16.87 -22.52 -19.16
N GLY A 641 -16.80 -21.94 -20.37
CA GLY A 641 -15.87 -22.38 -21.40
C GLY A 641 -14.40 -22.17 -21.02
N GLY A 642 -14.08 -21.09 -20.30
CA GLY A 642 -12.72 -20.84 -19.83
C GLY A 642 -12.27 -21.87 -18.77
N GLY A 643 -13.14 -22.18 -17.80
CA GLY A 643 -12.87 -23.17 -16.76
C GLY A 643 -12.66 -24.57 -17.32
N SER A 644 -13.48 -25.00 -18.29
CA SER A 644 -13.32 -26.29 -18.95
C SER A 644 -12.06 -26.36 -19.82
N ALA A 645 -11.73 -25.28 -20.53
CA ALA A 645 -10.53 -25.20 -21.37
C ALA A 645 -9.23 -25.28 -20.54
N ILE A 646 -9.18 -24.67 -19.36
CA ILE A 646 -8.03 -24.75 -18.45
C ILE A 646 -7.74 -26.19 -18.04
N VAL A 647 -8.77 -26.96 -17.68
CA VAL A 647 -8.61 -28.37 -17.29
C VAL A 647 -8.17 -29.22 -18.48
N ALA A 648 -8.76 -29.01 -19.65
CA ALA A 648 -8.44 -29.78 -20.84
C ALA A 648 -7.01 -29.54 -21.36
N THR A 649 -6.54 -28.28 -21.33
CA THR A 649 -5.17 -27.93 -21.72
C THR A 649 -4.13 -28.47 -20.75
N LEU A 650 -4.41 -28.47 -19.43
CA LEU A 650 -3.53 -29.08 -18.43
C LEU A 650 -3.36 -30.58 -18.68
N ILE A 651 -4.46 -31.29 -18.94
CA ILE A 651 -4.42 -32.74 -19.23
C ILE A 651 -3.68 -33.00 -20.54
N ASN A 652 -3.84 -32.16 -21.57
CA ASN A 652 -3.08 -32.30 -22.81
C ASN A 652 -1.56 -32.19 -22.59
N VAL A 653 -1.13 -31.21 -21.78
CA VAL A 653 0.29 -31.02 -21.44
C VAL A 653 0.84 -32.25 -20.72
N LEU A 654 0.11 -32.76 -19.71
CA LEU A 654 0.52 -33.94 -18.96
C LEU A 654 0.56 -35.22 -19.81
N ALA A 655 -0.35 -35.36 -20.79
CA ALA A 655 -0.42 -36.55 -21.65
C ALA A 655 0.72 -36.62 -22.70
N HIS A 656 1.30 -35.48 -23.08
CA HIS A 656 2.34 -35.36 -24.11
C HIS A 656 3.75 -35.08 -23.55
N ALA A 657 3.84 -34.69 -22.28
CA ALA A 657 5.10 -34.58 -21.57
C ALA A 657 5.58 -35.96 -21.10
N ASP A 658 6.87 -36.21 -21.30
CA ASP A 658 7.52 -37.42 -20.83
C ASP A 658 7.57 -37.41 -19.29
N PRO A 659 7.49 -38.55 -18.58
CA PRO A 659 7.35 -38.57 -17.11
C PRO A 659 8.44 -37.77 -16.36
N LYS A 660 9.65 -37.69 -16.92
CA LYS A 660 10.77 -36.90 -16.38
C LYS A 660 10.59 -35.38 -16.53
N ASP A 661 9.77 -34.97 -17.49
CA ASP A 661 9.58 -33.58 -17.92
C ASP A 661 8.19 -33.02 -17.56
N GLN A 662 7.31 -33.83 -16.96
CA GLN A 662 5.93 -33.45 -16.61
C GLN A 662 5.87 -32.26 -15.66
N ALA A 663 6.74 -32.22 -14.64
CA ALA A 663 6.80 -31.12 -13.69
C ALA A 663 7.18 -29.79 -14.39
N THR A 664 8.21 -29.84 -15.25
CA THR A 664 8.69 -28.68 -16.03
C THR A 664 7.63 -28.19 -17.03
N ALA A 665 6.97 -29.11 -17.74
CA ALA A 665 5.91 -28.77 -18.68
C ALA A 665 4.68 -28.14 -17.98
N ASN A 666 4.33 -28.66 -16.81
CA ASN A 666 3.28 -28.06 -15.99
C ASN A 666 3.66 -26.65 -15.52
N ALA A 667 4.88 -26.45 -15.01
CA ALA A 667 5.38 -25.14 -14.61
C ALA A 667 5.37 -24.13 -15.78
N CYS A 668 5.78 -24.55 -16.98
CA CYS A 668 5.68 -23.75 -18.20
C CYS A 668 4.23 -23.32 -18.49
N SER A 669 3.27 -24.23 -18.34
CA SER A 669 1.85 -23.93 -18.52
C SER A 669 1.38 -22.80 -17.60
N TYR A 670 1.74 -22.85 -16.31
CA TYR A 670 1.44 -21.79 -15.34
C TYR A 670 2.14 -20.47 -15.64
N LEU A 671 3.37 -20.51 -16.15
CA LEU A 671 4.08 -19.32 -16.63
C LEU A 671 3.31 -18.61 -17.75
N PHE A 672 2.87 -19.35 -18.78
CA PHE A 672 2.09 -18.77 -19.88
C PHE A 672 0.73 -18.24 -19.40
N ARG A 673 0.12 -18.90 -18.42
CA ARG A 673 -1.10 -18.46 -17.75
C ARG A 673 -0.91 -17.12 -17.03
N SER A 674 0.15 -17.01 -16.21
CA SER A 674 0.47 -15.80 -15.46
C SER A 674 0.89 -14.64 -16.37
N LEU A 675 1.65 -14.92 -17.42
CA LEU A 675 2.01 -13.93 -18.43
C LEU A 675 0.75 -13.41 -19.14
N GLY A 676 -0.15 -14.31 -19.54
CA GLY A 676 -1.40 -13.98 -20.21
C GLY A 676 -2.32 -13.09 -19.37
N SER A 677 -2.51 -13.39 -18.08
CA SER A 677 -3.34 -12.58 -17.19
C SER A 677 -2.83 -11.15 -17.07
N VAL A 678 -1.52 -10.98 -16.86
CA VAL A 678 -0.87 -9.68 -16.70
C VAL A 678 -0.91 -8.87 -17.99
N THR A 679 -0.57 -9.50 -19.13
CA THR A 679 -0.63 -8.81 -20.43
C THR A 679 -2.05 -8.42 -20.82
N GLY A 680 -3.06 -9.25 -20.50
CA GLY A 680 -4.45 -8.98 -20.85
C GLY A 680 -5.01 -7.76 -20.14
N VAL A 681 -4.84 -7.70 -18.81
CA VAL A 681 -5.28 -6.55 -18.02
C VAL A 681 -4.61 -5.26 -18.49
N SER A 682 -3.30 -5.29 -18.77
CA SER A 682 -2.58 -4.09 -19.21
C SER A 682 -2.93 -3.64 -20.62
N LEU A 683 -3.11 -4.55 -21.57
CA LEU A 683 -3.57 -4.20 -22.92
C LEU A 683 -5.01 -3.65 -22.88
N ALA A 684 -5.89 -4.27 -22.09
CA ALA A 684 -7.26 -3.80 -21.93
C ALA A 684 -7.30 -2.43 -21.25
N ALA A 685 -6.47 -2.19 -20.23
CA ALA A 685 -6.29 -0.88 -19.62
C ALA A 685 -5.85 0.17 -20.61
N THR A 686 -4.85 -0.17 -21.42
CA THR A 686 -4.33 0.71 -22.45
C THR A 686 -5.43 1.12 -23.43
N VAL A 687 -6.23 0.16 -23.90
CA VAL A 687 -7.35 0.41 -24.83
C VAL A 687 -8.44 1.26 -24.18
N VAL A 688 -8.89 0.93 -22.97
CA VAL A 688 -9.94 1.70 -22.27
C VAL A 688 -9.47 3.13 -22.03
N GLN A 689 -8.29 3.33 -21.45
CA GLN A 689 -7.77 4.65 -21.09
C GLN A 689 -7.51 5.52 -22.33
N GLN A 690 -6.92 4.95 -23.39
CA GLN A 690 -6.68 5.66 -24.65
C GLN A 690 -8.00 6.03 -25.35
N SER A 691 -8.95 5.10 -25.41
CA SER A 691 -10.28 5.34 -25.97
C SER A 691 -11.02 6.43 -25.19
N LEU A 692 -11.00 6.34 -23.86
CA LEU A 692 -11.68 7.27 -22.97
C LEU A 692 -11.13 8.68 -23.16
N ARG A 693 -9.81 8.84 -23.17
CA ARG A 693 -9.15 10.13 -23.43
C ARG A 693 -9.53 10.71 -24.78
N THR A 694 -9.49 9.90 -25.83
CA THR A 694 -9.78 10.36 -27.20
C THR A 694 -11.25 10.79 -27.33
N ARG A 695 -12.17 10.01 -26.75
CA ARG A 695 -13.62 10.26 -26.83
C ARG A 695 -14.06 11.41 -25.94
N LEU A 696 -13.51 11.54 -24.73
CA LEU A 696 -13.82 12.67 -23.85
C LEU A 696 -13.33 13.99 -24.46
N ARG A 697 -12.14 14.00 -25.05
CA ARG A 697 -11.62 15.19 -25.76
C ARG A 697 -12.45 15.57 -26.98
N ALA A 698 -13.04 14.59 -27.67
CA ALA A 698 -13.92 14.86 -28.80
C ALA A 698 -15.33 15.32 -28.36
N GLY A 699 -15.79 14.91 -27.17
CA GLY A 699 -17.13 15.22 -26.66
C GLY A 699 -17.23 16.49 -25.82
N LEU A 700 -16.12 16.99 -25.26
CA LEU A 700 -16.07 18.23 -24.47
C LEU A 700 -15.57 19.39 -25.36
N GLU A 701 -16.20 20.56 -25.26
CA GLU A 701 -15.75 21.76 -25.98
C GLU A 701 -14.31 22.11 -25.59
N SER A 702 -13.48 22.47 -26.59
CA SER A 702 -12.04 22.66 -26.42
C SER A 702 -11.74 23.83 -25.46
N GLY A 703 -11.30 23.51 -24.24
CA GLY A 703 -10.92 24.48 -23.22
C GLY A 703 -10.17 23.83 -22.05
N ARG A 704 -9.50 24.65 -21.23
CA ARG A 704 -8.68 24.19 -20.09
C ARG A 704 -9.50 23.43 -19.02
N GLN A 705 -10.81 23.69 -18.94
CA GLN A 705 -11.76 22.95 -18.09
C GLN A 705 -12.01 21.53 -18.60
N ALA A 706 -11.96 21.28 -19.91
CA ALA A 706 -12.19 19.95 -20.48
C ALA A 706 -11.06 18.97 -20.12
N ASP A 707 -9.80 19.41 -20.18
CA ASP A 707 -8.66 18.58 -19.76
C ASP A 707 -8.70 18.30 -18.24
N GLU A 708 -9.11 19.27 -17.42
CA GLU A 708 -9.26 19.07 -15.97
C GLU A 708 -10.39 18.08 -15.62
N ILE A 709 -11.52 18.16 -16.32
CA ILE A 709 -12.61 17.18 -16.18
C ILE A 709 -12.13 15.78 -16.61
N VAL A 710 -11.39 15.68 -17.73
CA VAL A 710 -10.83 14.41 -18.19
C VAL A 710 -9.91 13.79 -17.13
N ASP A 711 -9.01 14.58 -16.55
CA ASP A 711 -8.05 14.06 -15.57
C ASP A 711 -8.74 13.67 -14.26
N ARG A 712 -9.69 14.47 -13.75
CA ARG A 712 -10.43 14.15 -12.52
C ARG A 712 -11.34 12.94 -12.67
N VAL A 713 -12.07 12.84 -13.79
CA VAL A 713 -12.92 11.67 -14.08
C VAL A 713 -12.10 10.39 -14.19
N ARG A 714 -10.90 10.46 -14.77
CA ARG A 714 -9.99 9.30 -14.86
C ARG A 714 -9.37 8.91 -13.52
N GLN A 715 -9.23 9.85 -12.59
CA GLN A 715 -8.71 9.61 -11.24
C GLN A 715 -9.76 9.03 -10.28
N SER A 716 -11.02 9.47 -10.38
CA SER A 716 -12.09 9.01 -9.49
C SER A 716 -13.43 8.86 -10.22
N LEU A 717 -14.02 7.67 -10.10
CA LEU A 717 -15.38 7.39 -10.56
C LEU A 717 -16.44 8.13 -9.74
N ASP A 718 -16.15 8.50 -8.49
CA ASP A 718 -17.10 9.24 -7.63
C ASP A 718 -17.34 10.65 -8.14
N TYR A 719 -16.34 11.25 -8.81
CA TYR A 719 -16.49 12.56 -9.45
C TYR A 719 -17.61 12.60 -10.49
N ILE A 720 -17.94 11.45 -11.12
CA ILE A 720 -19.08 11.31 -12.05
C ILE A 720 -20.41 11.70 -11.37
N LYS A 721 -20.53 11.49 -10.06
CA LYS A 721 -21.73 11.85 -9.28
C LYS A 721 -21.86 13.35 -9.07
N GLU A 722 -20.76 14.10 -9.04
CA GLU A 722 -20.71 15.54 -8.80
C GLU A 722 -20.92 16.37 -10.08
N LEU A 723 -20.71 15.78 -11.25
CA LEU A 723 -20.86 16.45 -12.56
C LEU A 723 -22.30 16.82 -12.88
N GLU A 724 -22.48 17.92 -13.62
CA GLU A 724 -23.78 18.37 -14.15
C GLU A 724 -24.47 17.26 -14.97
N PRO A 725 -25.81 17.08 -14.89
CA PRO A 725 -26.50 15.94 -15.50
C PRO A 725 -26.21 15.74 -17.00
N ARG A 726 -26.04 16.83 -17.75
CA ARG A 726 -25.72 16.79 -19.18
C ARG A 726 -24.31 16.24 -19.44
N ILE A 727 -23.31 16.73 -18.70
CA ILE A 727 -21.91 16.29 -18.82
C ILE A 727 -21.76 14.85 -18.28
N ARG A 728 -22.47 14.52 -17.19
CA ARG A 728 -22.53 13.16 -16.62
C ARG A 728 -23.00 12.13 -17.64
N GLY A 729 -24.05 12.43 -18.42
CA GLY A 729 -24.54 11.55 -19.47
C GLY A 729 -23.50 11.31 -20.59
N LEU A 730 -22.78 12.37 -20.98
CA LEU A 730 -21.71 12.28 -21.97
C LEU A 730 -20.54 11.44 -21.47
N VAL A 731 -20.08 11.69 -20.24
CA VAL A 731 -19.00 10.94 -19.60
C VAL A 731 -19.37 9.45 -19.48
N ARG A 732 -20.59 9.12 -19.03
CA ARG A 732 -21.08 7.74 -18.97
C ARG A 732 -21.06 7.06 -20.35
N ARG A 733 -21.49 7.75 -21.40
CA ARG A 733 -21.42 7.24 -22.77
C ARG A 733 -19.97 7.02 -23.23
N CYS A 734 -19.05 7.93 -22.91
CA CYS A 734 -17.63 7.75 -23.21
C CYS A 734 -17.04 6.53 -22.48
N TYR A 735 -17.40 6.30 -21.22
CA TYR A 735 -17.03 5.07 -20.49
C TYR A 735 -17.62 3.83 -21.14
N GLN A 736 -18.92 3.85 -21.44
CA GLN A 736 -19.62 2.73 -22.08
C GLN A 736 -18.92 2.31 -23.37
N MET A 737 -18.67 3.25 -24.27
CA MET A 737 -18.01 2.96 -25.54
C MET A 737 -16.56 2.48 -25.31
N SER A 738 -15.84 3.05 -24.34
CA SER A 738 -14.44 2.71 -24.09
C SER A 738 -14.28 1.31 -23.52
N THR A 739 -15.16 0.93 -22.60
CA THR A 739 -15.20 -0.43 -22.07
C THR A 739 -15.67 -1.43 -23.14
N ASN A 740 -16.60 -1.05 -24.01
CA ASN A 740 -17.00 -1.85 -25.17
C ASN A 740 -15.82 -2.14 -26.12
N SER A 741 -14.93 -1.16 -26.36
CA SER A 741 -13.71 -1.39 -27.15
C SER A 741 -12.76 -2.42 -26.51
N ALA A 742 -12.66 -2.48 -25.18
CA ALA A 742 -11.91 -3.54 -24.50
C ALA A 742 -12.58 -4.92 -24.61
N PHE A 743 -13.92 -4.99 -24.57
CA PHE A 743 -14.63 -6.24 -24.84
C PHE A 743 -14.42 -6.74 -26.28
N GLY A 744 -14.35 -5.82 -27.25
CA GLY A 744 -14.00 -6.16 -28.63
C GLY A 744 -12.59 -6.76 -28.76
N MET A 745 -11.62 -6.20 -28.03
CA MET A 745 -10.26 -6.76 -27.98
C MET A 745 -10.23 -8.16 -27.33
N SER A 746 -11.04 -8.38 -26.28
CA SER A 746 -11.17 -9.71 -25.67
C SER A 746 -11.68 -10.76 -26.67
N ILE A 747 -12.58 -10.39 -27.59
CA ILE A 747 -13.03 -11.28 -28.69
C ILE A 747 -11.84 -11.71 -29.54
N ALA A 748 -10.97 -10.78 -29.94
CA ALA A 748 -9.79 -11.09 -30.75
C ALA A 748 -8.86 -12.09 -30.04
N PHE A 749 -8.62 -11.91 -28.74
CA PHE A 749 -7.80 -12.84 -27.96
C PHE A 749 -8.42 -14.24 -27.89
N ILE A 750 -9.71 -14.36 -27.60
CA ILE A 750 -10.34 -15.68 -27.51
C ILE A 750 -10.45 -16.36 -28.89
N THR A 751 -10.56 -15.60 -29.99
CA THR A 751 -10.47 -16.13 -31.35
C THR A 751 -9.06 -16.69 -31.62
N CYS A 752 -8.00 -16.00 -31.21
CA CYS A 752 -6.64 -16.55 -31.27
C CYS A 752 -6.52 -17.85 -30.45
N ALA A 753 -7.12 -17.91 -29.26
CA ALA A 753 -7.13 -19.11 -28.44
C ALA A 753 -7.84 -20.30 -29.14
N LEU A 754 -8.97 -20.04 -29.81
CA LEU A 754 -9.68 -21.07 -30.59
C LEU A 754 -8.81 -21.56 -31.76
N VAL A 755 -8.19 -20.65 -32.51
CA VAL A 755 -7.31 -21.02 -33.63
C VAL A 755 -6.14 -21.88 -33.13
N CYS A 756 -5.51 -21.53 -32.01
CA CYS A 756 -4.48 -22.35 -31.40
C CYS A 756 -5.02 -23.73 -30.97
N SER A 757 -6.26 -23.82 -30.48
CA SER A 757 -6.84 -25.09 -30.02
C SER A 757 -7.03 -26.11 -31.14
N LEU A 758 -7.22 -25.65 -32.39
CA LEU A 758 -7.35 -26.52 -33.56
C LEU A 758 -6.04 -27.26 -33.89
N TYR A 759 -4.89 -26.73 -33.46
CA TYR A 759 -3.59 -27.36 -33.66
C TYR A 759 -3.22 -28.35 -32.54
N MET A 760 -4.07 -28.53 -31.53
CA MET A 760 -3.85 -29.52 -30.48
C MET A 760 -3.97 -30.94 -31.03
N ARG A 761 -3.03 -31.81 -30.65
CA ARG A 761 -3.06 -33.23 -30.99
C ARG A 761 -3.67 -34.01 -29.82
N GLU A 762 -4.54 -34.96 -30.13
CA GLU A 762 -5.14 -35.83 -29.12
C GLU A 762 -4.34 -37.12 -28.97
N LYS A 763 -3.97 -37.46 -27.73
CA LYS A 763 -3.48 -38.78 -27.35
C LYS A 763 -4.54 -39.46 -26.49
N LYS A 764 -5.01 -40.64 -26.90
CA LYS A 764 -5.99 -41.41 -26.10
C LYS A 764 -5.37 -41.77 -24.76
N LEU A 765 -6.04 -41.39 -23.68
CA LEU A 765 -5.70 -41.83 -22.33
C LEU A 765 -6.11 -43.31 -22.20
N SER A 766 -5.22 -44.18 -21.73
CA SER A 766 -5.58 -45.57 -21.41
C SER A 766 -6.53 -45.57 -20.22
N ARG A 767 -7.58 -46.40 -20.30
CA ARG A 767 -8.63 -46.52 -19.28
C ARG A 767 -8.10 -46.98 -17.93
#